data_AF-A0A4Y6I7B8-F1
#
_entry.id   AF-A0A4Y6I7B8-F1
#
_cell.length_a   1.000
_cell.length_b   1.000
_cell.length_c   1.000
_cell.angle_alpha   90.00
_cell.angle_beta   90.00
_cell.angle_gamma   90.00
#
_symmetry.space_group_name_H-M   'P 1'
#
loop_
_entity.id
_entity.type
_entity.pdbx_description
1 polymer ?
#
loop_
_entity_poly.entity_id
_entity_poly.type
_entity_poly.pdbx_seq_one_letter_code
_entity_poly.pdbx_strand_id
1 'polypeptide(L)'
;MDWLTFTINRNYWNNFAFDNSGRISNRYPYLQSTFNFKLADLLANPTIKIASPFGGTVSFAVNHTVFDRQNTPIDLKFTIKGAVEILFYQYGITTEEDWNNQVNKLKSNEISAPTAVFQNNYAAMIVPFDSDKDIRAVAGLTVDNFKYPGLVMKKWNDFYSLSQLWNNFNDPRLSLNYSDDIWGGAAAWGGGANLYAARNAAKEYFAGLHNFGFSSWLNYHEINHNFQAYQDPFNLQDHPWTNIPSTVNLSFLNDQLRFRNLLNWDGENTRGWAKLSNAYATNKLGHASGDWYQLYATMIYGLGPLNFLEWVRTSGIQGYSWKGLETTRYLSKHFGLNLHYAGQFFDQISDPDYRKAFPLLTTVGSASREKQILDEIYSKPAMDYVGNLYATGIYLYKPDTQTFEYTSDNQPAFEIPGFEDYTFDFEKGIATTNPNFTFDLTNVPATTKLGGKLVKNGKKVTYSPNKENLDQVDEFDIEITPGNWKGKPALYVPKYIFKIKVRSVLNRPTYTIYQQIPNVNDLNSAIEASKTADVLAKSIKVPQSFRTGTLDYFSKSGAGQVPNVLIQADMKYVAPETGEFEFWAQPDDSMKVLINGEEKGSASWTRQNPTVKLFNFNVTKDEMYNIQIFGYNKSGGGKFNYWLQKPGSDVKYYLDDSSLAPNYAADKLKAEVTVADLIKGEKFQYQPRFYDLKDLNLAEVNRITPDVPVSDKDYGTIRKGAVDISTNAWADPKYMINGEWWNAYYQTQNNAISFQYFLRNDQMQRKARTIDYFEVIRSEEHRDLSPNYVKITASLDPTMPWLEETLYEGYFDLEKQAKQKLWLSKPVSSTFLFSVIMERRDYDGKTLDPNKKGLSLAGFKAKFGVNPTELLPSNTDKIKYYGSWDLVKNDAENYHSLVNDTAAKTTTQGDYFEAEFEGNAITILGKKAEGSSSFKVYVDGKLIEANANTTKVPASLNAILYQSSFDIDKNAKHKIKIVTNEPKELVINYIVVSKV
;
A
#
# COMPACT_ATOMS: atom_id res chain seq x y z
N MET A 1 3.71 -3.09 32.37
CA MET A 1 2.42 -3.45 33.00
C MET A 1 1.35 -3.29 31.95
N ASP A 2 0.49 -4.31 31.76
CA ASP A 2 -0.48 -4.31 30.68
C ASP A 2 -1.78 -3.61 31.10
N TRP A 3 -2.21 -2.65 30.28
CA TRP A 3 -3.43 -1.87 30.49
C TRP A 3 -4.46 -2.17 29.41
N LEU A 4 -5.72 -2.27 29.82
CA LEU A 4 -6.90 -2.25 28.96
C LEU A 4 -7.56 -0.87 29.08
N THR A 5 -7.62 -0.15 27.98
CA THR A 5 -8.23 1.18 27.91
C THR A 5 -9.56 1.11 27.20
N PHE A 6 -10.64 1.61 27.82
CA PHE A 6 -11.92 1.86 27.18
C PHE A 6 -12.09 3.33 26.87
N THR A 7 -12.63 3.65 25.70
CA THR A 7 -12.96 5.01 25.29
C THR A 7 -14.41 5.06 24.81
N ILE A 8 -15.22 5.94 25.37
CA ILE A 8 -16.56 6.27 24.86
C ILE A 8 -16.46 7.57 24.06
N ASN A 9 -17.09 7.61 22.87
CA ASN A 9 -17.01 8.74 21.92
C ASN A 9 -15.59 9.05 21.44
N ARG A 10 -14.85 8.02 21.03
CA ARG A 10 -13.48 8.19 20.50
C ARG A 10 -13.40 9.10 19.26
N ASN A 11 -14.52 9.25 18.54
CA ASN A 11 -14.63 10.14 17.39
C ASN A 11 -14.79 11.62 17.74
N TYR A 12 -14.99 11.95 19.01
CA TYR A 12 -15.00 13.31 19.50
C TYR A 12 -13.60 13.74 19.91
N TRP A 13 -13.21 14.98 19.57
CA TRP A 13 -11.92 15.54 19.97
C TRP A 13 -12.13 16.95 20.56
N ASN A 14 -11.72 17.15 21.82
CA ASN A 14 -11.89 18.43 22.54
C ASN A 14 -10.67 19.33 22.37
N ASN A 15 -10.86 20.52 21.78
CA ASN A 15 -9.75 21.38 21.35
C ASN A 15 -9.78 22.84 21.84
N PHE A 16 -10.63 23.20 22.80
CA PHE A 16 -10.56 24.51 23.46
C PHE A 16 -10.25 24.34 24.94
N ALA A 17 -9.31 25.14 25.46
CA ALA A 17 -9.27 25.39 26.89
C ALA A 17 -10.67 25.88 27.30
N PHE A 18 -11.25 25.26 28.32
CA PHE A 18 -12.58 25.57 28.79
C PHE A 18 -12.59 27.02 29.27
N ASP A 19 -13.02 27.96 28.42
CA ASP A 19 -13.24 29.32 28.89
C ASP A 19 -14.49 29.27 29.74
N ASN A 20 -14.29 29.46 31.05
CA ASN A 20 -15.25 29.24 32.13
C ASN A 20 -16.34 30.35 32.14
N SER A 21 -16.82 30.72 30.96
CA SER A 21 -17.72 31.83 30.66
C SER A 21 -19.19 31.55 31.01
N GLY A 22 -19.49 30.38 31.60
CA GLY A 22 -20.86 30.01 31.99
C GLY A 22 -21.83 29.78 30.82
N ARG A 23 -21.35 29.77 29.56
CA ARG A 23 -22.17 29.42 28.38
C ARG A 23 -22.20 27.90 28.20
N ILE A 24 -23.40 27.33 28.09
CA ILE A 24 -23.59 25.93 27.68
C ILE A 24 -23.20 25.85 26.19
N SER A 25 -22.12 25.14 25.89
CA SER A 25 -21.69 24.89 24.52
C SER A 25 -22.67 23.91 23.84
N ASN A 26 -23.08 24.19 22.60
CA ASN A 26 -23.83 23.23 21.78
C ASN A 26 -23.01 21.94 21.48
N ARG A 27 -21.72 21.90 21.86
CA ARG A 27 -20.83 20.74 21.77
C ARG A 27 -20.92 19.77 22.96
N TYR A 28 -21.64 20.13 24.04
CA TYR A 28 -21.83 19.29 25.22
C TYR A 28 -22.41 17.87 25.01
N PRO A 29 -23.15 17.52 23.93
CA PRO A 29 -23.66 16.15 23.77
C PRO A 29 -22.57 15.11 23.50
N TYR A 30 -21.33 15.53 23.21
CA TYR A 30 -20.28 14.64 22.76
C TYR A 30 -19.06 14.85 23.65
N LEU A 31 -18.90 14.06 24.71
CA LEU A 31 -17.71 14.08 25.56
C LEU A 31 -16.97 12.75 25.41
N GLN A 32 -15.68 12.81 25.05
CA GLN A 32 -14.81 11.64 25.04
C GLN A 32 -14.47 11.26 26.49
N SER A 33 -14.83 10.04 26.89
CA SER A 33 -14.55 9.50 28.23
C SER A 33 -13.57 8.34 28.13
N THR A 34 -12.46 8.38 28.87
CA THR A 34 -11.43 7.32 28.84
C THR A 34 -11.29 6.66 30.21
N PHE A 35 -11.31 5.33 30.23
CA PHE A 35 -11.21 4.49 31.42
C PHE A 35 -10.05 3.51 31.26
N ASN A 36 -9.12 3.47 32.22
CA ASN A 36 -7.94 2.62 32.16
C ASN A 36 -7.98 1.58 33.28
N PHE A 37 -7.81 0.31 32.93
CA PHE A 37 -7.80 -0.81 33.87
C PHE A 37 -6.51 -1.62 33.72
N LYS A 38 -5.88 -2.03 34.83
CA LYS A 38 -4.78 -2.98 34.77
C LYS A 38 -5.34 -4.37 34.49
N LEU A 39 -4.73 -5.10 33.56
CA LEU A 39 -5.26 -6.40 33.17
C LEU A 39 -5.22 -7.42 34.31
N ALA A 40 -4.20 -7.37 35.16
CA ALA A 40 -4.11 -8.22 36.36
C ALA A 40 -5.30 -8.01 37.30
N ASP A 41 -5.78 -6.77 37.45
CA ASP A 41 -6.92 -6.45 38.31
C ASP A 41 -8.24 -6.97 37.70
N LEU A 42 -8.35 -6.93 36.36
CA LEU A 42 -9.50 -7.48 35.63
C LEU A 42 -9.57 -9.00 35.69
N LEU A 43 -8.43 -9.69 35.65
CA LEU A 43 -8.40 -11.15 35.80
C LEU A 43 -8.83 -11.57 37.21
N ALA A 44 -8.56 -10.75 38.23
CA ALA A 44 -9.05 -10.97 39.59
C ALA A 44 -10.53 -10.60 39.75
N ASN A 45 -11.03 -9.61 38.99
CA ASN A 45 -12.42 -9.18 39.02
C ASN A 45 -12.95 -8.88 37.60
N PRO A 46 -13.56 -9.86 36.92
CA PRO A 46 -13.78 -9.84 35.47
C PRO A 46 -14.93 -8.92 35.00
N THR A 47 -15.57 -8.18 35.92
CA THR A 47 -16.69 -7.30 35.59
C THR A 47 -16.31 -5.84 35.80
N ILE A 48 -16.44 -5.05 34.73
CA ILE A 48 -16.32 -3.59 34.76
C ILE A 48 -17.68 -2.94 34.50
N LYS A 49 -17.91 -1.81 35.15
CA LYS A 49 -19.05 -0.94 34.87
C LYS A 49 -18.52 0.41 34.41
N ILE A 50 -18.85 0.78 33.19
CA ILE A 50 -18.55 2.10 32.61
C ILE A 50 -19.87 2.75 32.22
N ALA A 51 -19.99 4.06 32.42
CA ALA A 51 -21.18 4.81 32.07
C ALA A 51 -20.78 6.17 31.49
N SER A 52 -21.54 6.64 30.50
CA SER A 52 -21.44 7.99 29.93
C SER A 52 -22.82 8.63 30.00
N PRO A 53 -22.95 9.86 30.52
CA PRO A 53 -24.24 10.55 30.56
C PRO A 53 -24.80 10.88 29.17
N PHE A 54 -23.98 10.79 28.12
CA PHE A 54 -24.35 11.12 26.75
C PHE A 54 -24.43 9.89 25.82
N GLY A 55 -24.14 8.70 26.33
CA GLY A 55 -23.93 7.53 25.47
C GLY A 55 -22.70 7.68 24.57
N GLY A 56 -22.58 6.81 23.57
CA GLY A 56 -21.49 6.84 22.59
C GLY A 56 -20.97 5.47 22.16
N THR A 57 -20.21 5.46 21.07
CA THR A 57 -19.50 4.25 20.62
C THR A 57 -18.44 3.86 21.66
N VAL A 58 -18.47 2.61 22.11
CA VAL A 58 -17.46 2.05 23.03
C VAL A 58 -16.32 1.46 22.19
N SER A 59 -15.12 2.01 22.35
CA SER A 59 -13.87 1.49 21.81
C SER A 59 -13.01 0.91 22.94
N PHE A 60 -12.19 -0.09 22.64
CA PHE A 60 -11.19 -0.58 23.57
C PHE A 60 -9.82 -0.70 22.88
N ALA A 61 -8.76 -0.54 23.65
CA ALA A 61 -7.38 -0.69 23.20
C ALA A 61 -6.60 -1.54 24.21
N VAL A 62 -5.80 -2.46 23.68
CA VAL A 62 -4.80 -3.23 24.44
C VAL A 62 -3.46 -2.84 23.86
N ASN A 63 -2.59 -2.25 24.68
CA ASN A 63 -1.38 -1.60 24.18
C ASN A 63 -0.29 -2.58 23.73
N HIS A 64 -0.41 -3.86 24.09
CA HIS A 64 0.57 -4.92 23.80
C HIS A 64 -0.14 -6.28 23.67
N THR A 65 0.48 -7.23 22.97
CA THR A 65 0.05 -8.63 23.04
C THR A 65 0.10 -9.10 24.49
N VAL A 66 -1.01 -9.66 24.96
CA VAL A 66 -1.09 -10.22 26.31
C VAL A 66 -0.65 -11.67 26.25
N PHE A 67 0.21 -12.06 27.19
CA PHE A 67 0.70 -13.43 27.30
C PHE A 67 0.25 -14.07 28.62
N ASP A 68 0.08 -15.40 28.61
CA ASP A 68 -0.09 -16.18 29.83
C ASP A 68 1.25 -16.37 30.57
N ARG A 69 1.21 -17.09 31.68
CA ARG A 69 2.41 -17.39 32.50
C ARG A 69 3.44 -18.25 31.77
N GLN A 70 3.08 -18.87 30.64
CA GLN A 70 3.95 -19.68 29.79
C GLN A 70 4.41 -18.88 28.56
N ASN A 71 4.22 -17.55 28.57
CA ASN A 71 4.57 -16.65 27.49
C ASN A 71 3.85 -16.99 26.15
N THR A 72 2.63 -17.51 26.24
CA THR A 72 1.75 -17.78 25.09
C THR A 72 0.75 -16.64 24.93
N PRO A 73 0.54 -16.09 23.72
CA PRO A 73 -0.51 -15.10 23.49
C PRO A 73 -1.88 -15.59 23.96
N ILE A 74 -2.64 -14.73 24.64
CA ILE A 74 -4.00 -15.03 25.11
C ILE A 74 -5.06 -14.26 24.33
N ASP A 75 -6.18 -14.93 24.08
CA ASP A 75 -7.37 -14.30 23.51
C ASP A 75 -8.20 -13.64 24.62
N LEU A 76 -8.49 -12.35 24.46
CA LEU A 76 -9.39 -11.63 25.35
C LEU A 76 -10.81 -11.66 24.79
N LYS A 77 -11.75 -12.21 25.58
CA LYS A 77 -13.18 -12.27 25.22
C LYS A 77 -14.00 -11.43 26.20
N PHE A 78 -14.88 -10.58 25.67
CA PHE A 78 -15.73 -9.69 26.45
C PHE A 78 -17.21 -9.92 26.14
N THR A 79 -18.07 -9.81 27.16
CA THR A 79 -19.52 -9.70 26.98
C THR A 79 -19.95 -8.30 27.40
N ILE A 80 -20.53 -7.53 26.47
CA ILE A 80 -21.05 -6.18 26.75
C ILE A 80 -22.56 -6.27 26.99
N LYS A 81 -23.04 -5.66 28.09
CA LYS A 81 -24.47 -5.61 28.44
C LYS A 81 -24.95 -4.16 28.47
N GLY A 82 -26.21 -3.92 28.06
CA GLY A 82 -26.82 -2.58 28.08
C GLY A 82 -26.38 -1.66 26.93
N ALA A 83 -25.80 -2.21 25.86
CA ALA A 83 -25.47 -1.49 24.64
C ALA A 83 -26.53 -1.75 23.54
N VAL A 84 -26.60 -0.86 22.55
CA VAL A 84 -27.40 -1.03 21.33
C VAL A 84 -26.53 -1.57 20.20
N GLU A 85 -27.13 -2.34 19.29
CA GLU A 85 -26.43 -2.88 18.12
C GLU A 85 -26.05 -1.76 17.14
N ILE A 86 -24.87 -1.90 16.53
CA ILE A 86 -24.25 -0.95 15.59
C ILE A 86 -24.09 -1.59 14.22
N LEU A 87 -24.25 -0.82 13.14
CA LEU A 87 -23.90 -1.31 11.80
C LEU A 87 -22.39 -1.57 11.75
N PHE A 88 -21.99 -2.81 11.48
CA PHE A 88 -20.60 -3.25 11.59
C PHE A 88 -20.13 -3.98 10.33
N TYR A 89 -18.93 -3.62 9.87
CA TYR A 89 -18.21 -4.34 8.82
C TYR A 89 -16.78 -4.64 9.26
N GLN A 90 -16.39 -5.90 9.13
CA GLN A 90 -15.02 -6.39 9.31
C GLN A 90 -14.51 -6.93 7.98
N TYR A 91 -13.41 -6.36 7.48
CA TYR A 91 -12.75 -6.80 6.27
C TYR A 91 -12.31 -8.28 6.39
N GLY A 92 -12.59 -9.07 5.35
CA GLY A 92 -12.30 -10.52 5.30
C GLY A 92 -13.25 -11.41 6.11
N ILE A 93 -14.18 -10.83 6.87
CA ILE A 93 -15.09 -11.60 7.75
C ILE A 93 -16.56 -11.35 7.41
N THR A 94 -16.98 -10.09 7.27
CA THR A 94 -18.38 -9.77 6.96
C THR A 94 -18.68 -10.08 5.50
N THR A 95 -19.59 -11.03 5.26
CA THR A 95 -20.04 -11.38 3.91
C THR A 95 -21.00 -10.34 3.34
N GLU A 96 -21.26 -10.40 2.03
CA GLU A 96 -22.27 -9.54 1.40
C GLU A 96 -23.68 -9.81 1.96
N GLU A 97 -23.99 -11.07 2.26
CA GLU A 97 -25.25 -11.46 2.90
C GLU A 97 -25.38 -10.85 4.31
N ASP A 98 -24.34 -10.96 5.15
CA ASP A 98 -24.32 -10.37 6.49
C ASP A 98 -24.52 -8.85 6.45
N TRP A 99 -23.84 -8.19 5.52
CA TRP A 99 -23.97 -6.75 5.33
C TRP A 99 -25.39 -6.36 4.92
N ASN A 100 -25.96 -7.03 3.92
CA ASN A 100 -27.31 -6.75 3.46
C ASN A 100 -28.36 -7.01 4.57
N ASN A 101 -28.17 -8.06 5.37
CA ASN A 101 -28.99 -8.35 6.54
C ASN A 101 -28.90 -7.25 7.59
N GLN A 102 -27.69 -6.76 7.92
CA GLN A 102 -27.52 -5.63 8.83
C GLN A 102 -28.13 -4.34 8.28
N VAL A 103 -27.97 -4.05 6.99
CA VAL A 103 -28.58 -2.89 6.34
C VAL A 103 -30.11 -2.97 6.42
N ASN A 104 -30.70 -4.16 6.23
CA ASN A 104 -32.14 -4.35 6.39
C ASN A 104 -32.60 -4.14 7.84
N LYS A 105 -31.86 -4.65 8.83
CA LYS A 105 -32.09 -4.36 10.25
C LYS A 105 -31.97 -2.87 10.58
N LEU A 106 -31.05 -2.16 9.90
CA LEU A 106 -30.92 -0.71 10.02
C LEU A 106 -32.13 0.01 9.42
N LYS A 107 -32.72 -0.49 8.33
CA LYS A 107 -33.96 0.05 7.74
C LYS A 107 -35.19 -0.23 8.61
N SER A 108 -35.25 -1.39 9.27
CA SER A 108 -36.34 -1.77 10.19
C SER A 108 -36.18 -1.22 11.61
N ASN A 109 -35.12 -0.46 11.88
CA ASN A 109 -34.78 0.11 13.20
C ASN A 109 -34.42 -0.93 14.30
N GLU A 110 -34.09 -2.17 13.92
CA GLU A 110 -33.56 -3.20 14.83
C GLU A 110 -32.13 -2.90 15.26
N ILE A 111 -31.28 -2.49 14.30
CA ILE A 111 -30.03 -1.80 14.61
C ILE A 111 -30.39 -0.34 14.85
N SER A 112 -30.03 0.24 16.00
CA SER A 112 -30.47 1.60 16.39
C SER A 112 -29.35 2.58 16.69
N ALA A 113 -28.09 2.13 16.71
CA ALA A 113 -26.97 3.04 16.94
C ALA A 113 -26.89 4.13 15.86
N PRO A 114 -26.58 5.39 16.22
CA PRO A 114 -26.42 6.50 15.29
C PRO A 114 -25.05 6.52 14.59
N THR A 115 -24.34 5.40 14.60
CA THR A 115 -22.97 5.26 14.12
C THR A 115 -22.83 3.94 13.37
N ALA A 116 -21.82 3.88 12.51
CA ALA A 116 -21.37 2.66 11.86
C ALA A 116 -19.87 2.50 12.10
N VAL A 117 -19.42 1.24 12.09
CA VAL A 117 -18.01 0.89 12.31
C VAL A 117 -17.51 0.00 11.18
N PHE A 118 -16.35 0.39 10.64
CA PHE A 118 -15.59 -0.44 9.71
C PHE A 118 -14.27 -0.81 10.35
N GLN A 119 -13.81 -2.03 10.09
CA GLN A 119 -12.55 -2.52 10.60
C GLN A 119 -11.78 -3.27 9.51
N ASN A 120 -10.46 -3.04 9.47
CA ASN A 120 -9.50 -3.85 8.72
C ASN A 120 -8.26 -4.14 9.59
N ASN A 121 -7.24 -4.74 8.98
CA ASN A 121 -6.02 -5.19 9.65
C ASN A 121 -5.16 -4.05 10.24
N TYR A 122 -5.34 -2.81 9.78
CA TYR A 122 -4.49 -1.68 10.14
C TYR A 122 -5.26 -0.49 10.72
N ALA A 123 -6.59 -0.50 10.65
CA ALA A 123 -7.43 0.60 11.09
C ALA A 123 -8.77 0.12 11.67
N ALA A 124 -9.29 0.89 12.61
CA ALA A 124 -10.69 0.86 13.04
C ALA A 124 -11.31 2.23 12.75
N MET A 125 -12.50 2.26 12.17
CA MET A 125 -13.14 3.45 11.65
C MET A 125 -14.49 3.65 12.33
N ILE A 126 -14.77 4.88 12.77
CA ILE A 126 -16.04 5.26 13.38
C ILE A 126 -16.67 6.35 12.52
N VAL A 127 -17.88 6.07 12.00
CA VAL A 127 -18.62 6.99 11.13
C VAL A 127 -20.00 7.28 11.72
N PRO A 128 -20.27 8.50 12.21
CA PRO A 128 -21.60 8.90 12.63
C PRO A 128 -22.52 9.15 11.42
N PHE A 129 -23.81 8.82 11.57
CA PHE A 129 -24.83 9.22 10.62
C PHE A 129 -25.10 10.74 10.66
N ASP A 130 -25.77 11.25 9.64
CA ASP A 130 -26.16 12.66 9.52
C ASP A 130 -27.12 13.03 10.67
N SER A 131 -26.81 14.12 11.39
CA SER A 131 -27.51 14.53 12.62
C SER A 131 -28.85 15.24 12.39
N ASP A 132 -29.09 15.72 11.17
CA ASP A 132 -30.09 16.77 10.91
C ASP A 132 -31.33 16.25 10.16
N LYS A 133 -31.45 14.92 9.99
CA LYS A 133 -32.53 14.29 9.23
C LYS A 133 -32.99 13.03 9.94
N ASP A 134 -34.30 12.77 10.00
CA ASP A 134 -34.90 11.47 10.37
C ASP A 134 -34.50 10.31 9.40
N ILE A 135 -33.49 10.54 8.55
CA ILE A 135 -33.00 9.65 7.51
C ILE A 135 -31.59 9.25 7.90
N ARG A 136 -31.39 7.94 8.07
CA ARG A 136 -30.04 7.36 8.24
C ARG A 136 -29.27 7.53 6.95
N ALA A 137 -28.35 8.49 6.96
CA ALA A 137 -27.51 8.83 5.83
C ALA A 137 -26.08 9.14 6.29
N VAL A 138 -25.13 9.05 5.35
CA VAL A 138 -23.75 9.51 5.54
C VAL A 138 -23.43 10.51 4.43
N ALA A 139 -23.28 11.78 4.79
CA ALA A 139 -23.07 12.89 3.85
C ALA A 139 -24.09 12.84 2.68
N GLY A 140 -25.37 12.70 3.05
CA GLY A 140 -26.50 12.62 2.14
C GLY A 140 -26.64 11.29 1.37
N LEU A 141 -25.74 10.31 1.53
CA LEU A 141 -25.97 8.96 1.01
C LEU A 141 -26.94 8.23 1.94
N THR A 142 -28.17 7.99 1.49
CA THR A 142 -29.19 7.31 2.29
C THR A 142 -28.91 5.80 2.41
N VAL A 143 -29.40 5.19 3.49
CA VAL A 143 -29.27 3.74 3.75
C VAL A 143 -29.76 2.86 2.60
N ASP A 144 -30.74 3.31 1.80
CA ASP A 144 -31.21 2.56 0.64
C ASP A 144 -30.17 2.41 -0.47
N ASN A 145 -29.15 3.27 -0.46
CA ASN A 145 -28.07 3.30 -1.43
C ASN A 145 -26.75 2.74 -0.86
N PHE A 146 -26.76 2.17 0.35
CA PHE A 146 -25.58 1.50 0.91
C PHE A 146 -25.30 0.23 0.11
N LYS A 147 -24.04 0.06 -0.28
CA LYS A 147 -23.54 -1.11 -1.01
C LYS A 147 -22.54 -1.88 -0.15
N TYR A 148 -22.34 -3.15 -0.49
CA TYR A 148 -21.35 -3.99 0.18
C TYR A 148 -19.93 -3.37 0.04
N PRO A 149 -19.21 -3.12 1.14
CA PRO A 149 -17.96 -2.37 1.12
C PRO A 149 -16.72 -3.23 0.79
N GLY A 150 -16.87 -4.51 0.43
CA GLY A 150 -15.74 -5.45 0.32
C GLY A 150 -14.59 -4.98 -0.57
N LEU A 151 -14.89 -4.51 -1.78
CA LEU A 151 -13.86 -4.04 -2.72
C LEU A 151 -13.19 -2.75 -2.26
N VAL A 152 -13.93 -1.77 -1.74
CA VAL A 152 -13.37 -0.51 -1.23
C VAL A 152 -12.51 -0.76 0.02
N MET A 153 -12.92 -1.69 0.89
CA MET A 153 -12.18 -2.06 2.08
C MET A 153 -10.90 -2.83 1.78
N LYS A 154 -10.91 -3.72 0.78
CA LYS A 154 -9.68 -4.34 0.25
C LYS A 154 -8.67 -3.29 -0.16
N LYS A 155 -9.13 -2.27 -0.89
CA LYS A 155 -8.25 -1.24 -1.41
C LYS A 155 -7.65 -0.34 -0.33
N TRP A 156 -8.45 0.02 0.66
CA TRP A 156 -7.94 0.71 1.85
C TRP A 156 -6.96 -0.18 2.63
N ASN A 157 -7.21 -1.48 2.73
CA ASN A 157 -6.27 -2.41 3.33
C ASN A 157 -4.91 -2.42 2.61
N ASP A 158 -4.89 -2.45 1.28
CA ASP A 158 -3.66 -2.33 0.48
C ASP A 158 -2.95 -0.99 0.72
N PHE A 159 -3.70 0.12 0.82
CA PHE A 159 -3.14 1.45 1.12
C PHE A 159 -2.41 1.45 2.46
N TYR A 160 -3.02 0.91 3.51
CA TYR A 160 -2.39 0.84 4.82
C TYR A 160 -1.18 -0.10 4.85
N SER A 161 -1.23 -1.24 4.16
CA SER A 161 -0.09 -2.15 4.04
C SER A 161 1.12 -1.42 3.43
N LEU A 162 0.91 -0.67 2.34
CA LEU A 162 1.95 0.14 1.71
C LEU A 162 2.49 1.25 2.64
N SER A 163 1.62 1.92 3.40
CA SER A 163 2.05 2.92 4.38
C SER A 163 2.86 2.33 5.54
N GLN A 164 2.54 1.12 5.96
CA GLN A 164 3.26 0.42 7.04
C GLN A 164 4.69 0.01 6.63
N LEU A 165 5.00 -0.05 5.33
CA LEU A 165 6.35 -0.37 4.83
C LEU A 165 7.42 0.60 5.34
N TRP A 166 7.05 1.87 5.55
CA TRP A 166 7.95 2.92 5.99
C TRP A 166 8.57 2.62 7.36
N ASN A 167 7.86 1.92 8.24
CA ASN A 167 8.36 1.52 9.56
C ASN A 167 8.41 0.01 9.75
N ASN A 168 8.53 -0.78 8.68
CA ASN A 168 8.57 -2.25 8.76
C ASN A 168 7.38 -2.84 9.55
N PHE A 169 6.19 -2.29 9.35
CA PHE A 169 4.95 -2.67 10.03
C PHE A 169 4.96 -2.51 11.56
N ASN A 170 5.87 -1.70 12.10
CA ASN A 170 5.91 -1.38 13.53
C ASN A 170 4.90 -0.29 13.94
N ASP A 171 4.18 0.32 12.99
CA ASP A 171 3.21 1.35 13.33
C ASP A 171 1.93 0.74 13.92
N PRO A 172 1.34 1.37 14.95
CA PRO A 172 0.13 0.87 15.59
C PRO A 172 -1.07 0.85 14.65
N ARG A 173 -2.09 0.06 15.01
CA ARG A 173 -3.40 0.13 14.35
C ARG A 173 -3.99 1.53 14.53
N LEU A 174 -4.44 2.13 13.44
CA LEU A 174 -4.99 3.48 13.41
C LEU A 174 -6.44 3.53 13.88
N SER A 175 -6.83 4.67 14.47
CA SER A 175 -8.22 5.02 14.74
C SER A 175 -8.66 6.13 13.80
N LEU A 176 -9.62 5.84 12.91
CA LEU A 176 -10.16 6.82 11.97
C LEU A 176 -11.50 7.34 12.47
N ASN A 177 -11.52 8.61 12.78
CA ASN A 177 -12.64 9.26 13.45
C ASN A 177 -13.25 10.28 12.48
N TYR A 178 -14.42 9.96 11.94
CA TYR A 178 -15.10 10.88 11.04
C TYR A 178 -16.11 11.74 11.82
N SER A 179 -16.00 13.06 11.71
CA SER A 179 -16.88 14.03 12.37
C SER A 179 -16.79 15.38 11.67
N ASP A 180 -17.87 16.18 11.71
CA ASP A 180 -17.90 17.50 11.04
C ASP A 180 -17.38 18.64 11.94
N ASP A 181 -17.00 18.37 13.20
CA ASP A 181 -16.39 19.34 14.13
C ASP A 181 -14.88 19.08 14.26
N ILE A 182 -14.13 19.57 13.26
CA ILE A 182 -12.67 19.40 13.15
C ILE A 182 -11.99 20.74 13.49
N TRP A 183 -10.86 20.64 14.21
CA TRP A 183 -10.00 21.75 14.67
C TRP A 183 -9.99 22.99 13.76
N GLY A 184 -10.30 24.18 14.29
CA GLY A 184 -9.97 25.47 13.65
C GLY A 184 -10.53 25.72 12.24
N GLY A 185 -11.46 24.89 11.75
CA GLY A 185 -11.91 24.90 10.35
C GLY A 185 -11.03 24.10 9.39
N ALA A 186 -10.07 23.31 9.90
CA ALA A 186 -9.28 22.39 9.11
C ALA A 186 -10.15 21.28 8.50
N ALA A 187 -9.84 20.87 7.27
CA ALA A 187 -10.63 19.88 6.54
C ALA A 187 -10.42 18.44 7.05
N ALA A 188 -9.24 18.14 7.61
CA ALA A 188 -8.89 16.91 8.30
C ALA A 188 -7.56 17.09 9.09
N TRP A 189 -7.23 16.15 9.95
CA TRP A 189 -5.96 16.07 10.69
C TRP A 189 -5.58 14.62 10.96
N GLY A 190 -4.32 14.24 10.73
CA GLY A 190 -3.80 12.93 11.14
C GLY A 190 -2.52 13.01 11.97
N GLY A 191 -2.33 12.01 12.84
CA GLY A 191 -1.16 11.89 13.70
C GLY A 191 -1.45 11.09 14.97
N GLY A 192 -0.38 10.59 15.61
CA GLY A 192 -0.48 9.89 16.90
C GLY A 192 -1.34 8.63 16.86
N ALA A 193 -1.36 7.91 15.73
CA ALA A 193 -2.22 6.77 15.44
C ALA A 193 -3.72 7.10 15.24
N ASN A 194 -4.03 8.34 14.86
CA ASN A 194 -5.41 8.78 14.64
C ASN A 194 -5.56 9.55 13.32
N LEU A 195 -6.80 9.59 12.83
CA LEU A 195 -7.31 10.53 11.83
C LEU A 195 -8.58 11.17 12.38
N TYR A 196 -8.73 12.47 12.20
CA TYR A 196 -9.99 13.21 12.36
C TYR A 196 -10.33 13.89 11.04
N ALA A 197 -11.46 13.53 10.42
CA ALA A 197 -11.82 14.01 9.07
C ALA A 197 -13.34 14.17 8.91
N ALA A 198 -13.77 14.99 7.93
CA ALA A 198 -15.19 15.28 7.74
C ALA A 198 -15.98 14.03 7.34
N ARG A 199 -17.27 13.92 7.72
CA ARG A 199 -18.11 12.76 7.38
C ARG A 199 -18.15 12.47 5.88
N ASN A 200 -18.07 13.51 5.05
CA ASN A 200 -18.05 13.36 3.60
C ASN A 200 -16.89 12.50 3.10
N ALA A 201 -15.74 12.49 3.78
CA ALA A 201 -14.61 11.63 3.43
C ALA A 201 -14.89 10.14 3.72
N ALA A 202 -15.93 9.81 4.51
CA ALA A 202 -16.34 8.45 4.83
C ALA A 202 -17.46 7.91 3.93
N LYS A 203 -18.11 8.77 3.13
CA LYS A 203 -19.23 8.41 2.24
C LYS A 203 -18.89 7.25 1.30
N GLU A 204 -17.64 7.20 0.87
CA GLU A 204 -17.14 6.27 -0.14
C GLU A 204 -17.06 4.82 0.35
N TYR A 205 -16.90 4.59 1.65
CA TYR A 205 -16.96 3.24 2.24
C TYR A 205 -18.36 2.64 2.04
N PHE A 206 -19.42 3.45 2.15
CA PHE A 206 -20.81 3.02 2.02
C PHE A 206 -21.30 2.95 0.57
N ALA A 207 -20.70 3.73 -0.32
CA ALA A 207 -21.03 3.68 -1.75
C ALA A 207 -20.53 2.38 -2.42
N GLY A 208 -19.73 1.56 -1.74
CA GLY A 208 -19.24 0.24 -2.15
C GLY A 208 -18.12 0.27 -3.21
N LEU A 209 -17.93 1.38 -3.92
CA LEU A 209 -16.92 1.54 -4.95
C LEU A 209 -16.42 3.00 -5.01
N HIS A 210 -15.10 3.18 -4.98
CA HIS A 210 -14.42 4.47 -5.15
C HIS A 210 -13.21 4.32 -6.07
N ASN A 211 -12.96 5.34 -6.90
CA ASN A 211 -11.75 5.43 -7.70
C ASN A 211 -10.66 6.12 -6.88
N PHE A 212 -9.67 5.36 -6.41
CA PHE A 212 -8.53 5.98 -5.72
C PHE A 212 -7.75 6.85 -6.70
N GLY A 213 -7.31 8.00 -6.24
CA GLY A 213 -6.48 8.87 -7.05
C GLY A 213 -6.19 10.21 -6.40
N PHE A 214 -5.44 11.04 -7.10
CA PHE A 214 -4.95 12.32 -6.58
C PHE A 214 -6.06 13.36 -6.37
N SER A 215 -7.32 13.08 -6.73
CA SER A 215 -8.49 13.91 -6.45
C SER A 215 -9.04 13.79 -5.02
N SER A 216 -8.75 12.69 -4.32
CA SER A 216 -9.19 12.44 -2.93
C SER A 216 -8.03 12.60 -1.93
N TRP A 217 -7.06 13.47 -2.27
CA TRP A 217 -5.76 13.59 -1.61
C TRP A 217 -5.81 13.80 -0.10
N LEU A 218 -6.77 14.60 0.38
CA LEU A 218 -6.89 15.00 1.78
C LEU A 218 -6.84 13.79 2.73
N ASN A 219 -7.65 12.75 2.47
CA ASN A 219 -7.74 11.61 3.38
C ASN A 219 -6.43 10.78 3.39
N TYR A 220 -5.86 10.52 2.22
CA TYR A 220 -4.59 9.79 2.10
C TYR A 220 -3.43 10.52 2.78
N HIS A 221 -3.36 11.83 2.56
CA HIS A 221 -2.33 12.71 3.12
C HIS A 221 -2.37 12.70 4.64
N GLU A 222 -3.56 12.93 5.23
CA GLU A 222 -3.72 12.95 6.68
C GLU A 222 -3.44 11.59 7.31
N ILE A 223 -3.90 10.50 6.71
CA ILE A 223 -3.56 9.15 7.20
C ILE A 223 -2.04 8.96 7.22
N ASN A 224 -1.33 9.42 6.18
CA ASN A 224 0.12 9.30 6.05
C ASN A 224 0.94 10.16 7.03
N HIS A 225 0.34 11.11 7.74
CA HIS A 225 0.97 11.73 8.92
C HIS A 225 1.27 10.71 10.03
N ASN A 226 0.63 9.53 10.04
CA ASN A 226 0.93 8.48 10.99
C ASN A 226 2.13 7.60 10.59
N PHE A 227 2.64 7.74 9.37
CA PHE A 227 3.65 6.86 8.77
C PHE A 227 4.91 7.64 8.38
N GLN A 228 5.50 8.29 9.37
CA GLN A 228 6.62 9.20 9.20
C GLN A 228 7.94 8.64 9.72
N ALA A 229 8.05 7.33 9.94
CA ALA A 229 9.35 6.75 10.32
C ALA A 229 10.39 6.97 9.19
N TYR A 230 11.63 7.29 9.57
CA TYR A 230 12.74 7.54 8.64
C TYR A 230 12.43 8.65 7.62
N GLN A 231 11.97 9.81 8.11
CA GLN A 231 11.59 10.95 7.26
C GLN A 231 12.72 11.43 6.34
N ASP A 232 12.29 11.94 5.18
CA ASP A 232 12.99 12.77 4.20
C ASP A 232 14.52 12.69 4.20
N PRO A 233 15.17 11.96 3.29
CA PRO A 233 16.64 11.94 3.27
C PRO A 233 17.32 13.30 3.07
N PHE A 234 16.63 14.31 2.53
CA PHE A 234 17.17 15.63 2.18
C PHE A 234 16.70 16.80 3.06
N ASN A 235 15.98 16.54 4.16
CA ASN A 235 15.57 17.52 5.19
C ASN A 235 14.36 18.42 4.86
N LEU A 236 13.33 17.90 4.21
CA LEU A 236 12.03 18.61 4.19
C LEU A 236 11.32 18.52 5.54
N GLN A 237 10.89 19.67 6.05
CA GLN A 237 10.12 19.75 7.30
C GLN A 237 8.75 19.05 7.18
N ASP A 238 8.16 18.69 8.33
CA ASP A 238 7.12 17.67 8.58
C ASP A 238 5.92 17.58 7.61
N HIS A 239 5.34 18.69 7.17
CA HIS A 239 4.10 18.68 6.37
C HIS A 239 4.32 18.37 4.88
N PRO A 240 5.43 18.82 4.27
CA PRO A 240 5.85 18.33 2.97
C PRO A 240 6.05 16.81 2.84
N TRP A 241 6.65 16.15 3.84
CA TRP A 241 7.08 14.76 3.70
C TRP A 241 5.93 13.78 3.42
N THR A 242 4.75 13.97 4.03
CA THR A 242 3.60 13.05 3.92
C THR A 242 3.03 12.89 2.52
N ASN A 243 3.40 13.79 1.60
CA ASN A 243 3.08 13.67 0.18
C ASN A 243 3.88 12.56 -0.51
N ILE A 244 5.05 12.20 0.01
CA ILE A 244 5.92 11.17 -0.56
C ILE A 244 5.37 9.76 -0.32
N PRO A 245 5.02 9.34 0.93
CA PRO A 245 4.28 8.10 1.17
C PRO A 245 2.99 8.00 0.35
N SER A 246 2.24 9.12 0.25
CA SER A 246 0.99 9.16 -0.52
C SER A 246 1.22 8.90 -2.02
N THR A 247 2.31 9.43 -2.57
CA THR A 247 2.71 9.19 -3.96
C THR A 247 3.14 7.74 -4.18
N VAL A 248 3.89 7.14 -3.25
CA VAL A 248 4.23 5.71 -3.30
C VAL A 248 2.97 4.86 -3.30
N ASN A 249 2.02 5.10 -2.38
CA ASN A 249 0.78 4.33 -2.32
C ASN A 249 -0.03 4.45 -3.61
N LEU A 250 -0.21 5.66 -4.12
CA LEU A 250 -0.96 5.90 -5.35
C LEU A 250 -0.23 5.40 -6.60
N SER A 251 1.10 5.26 -6.57
CA SER A 251 1.82 4.54 -7.62
C SER A 251 1.40 3.07 -7.72
N PHE A 252 0.79 2.48 -6.68
CA PHE A 252 0.19 1.14 -6.75
C PHE A 252 -1.32 1.16 -6.90
N LEU A 253 -2.00 2.16 -6.37
CA LEU A 253 -3.46 2.12 -6.18
C LEU A 253 -4.24 3.11 -7.04
N ASN A 254 -3.58 4.00 -7.79
CA ASN A 254 -4.28 4.99 -8.59
C ASN A 254 -5.13 4.34 -9.70
N ASP A 255 -6.44 4.58 -9.63
CA ASP A 255 -7.45 4.16 -10.59
C ASP A 255 -7.66 5.19 -11.71
N GLN A 256 -7.11 6.41 -11.56
CA GLN A 256 -7.30 7.47 -12.54
C GLN A 256 -6.55 7.20 -13.84
N LEU A 257 -7.20 7.55 -14.94
CA LEU A 257 -6.75 7.23 -16.28
C LEU A 257 -5.61 8.13 -16.76
N ARG A 258 -4.64 7.51 -17.43
CA ARG A 258 -3.50 8.19 -18.06
C ARG A 258 -3.89 8.98 -19.31
N PHE A 259 -5.07 8.71 -19.89
CA PHE A 259 -5.62 9.43 -21.03
C PHE A 259 -5.77 10.93 -20.81
N ARG A 260 -6.09 11.38 -19.59
CA ARG A 260 -6.18 12.81 -19.27
C ARG A 260 -4.85 13.55 -19.53
N ASN A 261 -3.71 12.85 -19.49
CA ASN A 261 -2.40 13.42 -19.81
C ASN A 261 -2.13 13.52 -21.32
N LEU A 262 -2.75 12.65 -22.14
CA LEU A 262 -2.72 12.79 -23.60
C LEU A 262 -3.54 13.99 -24.07
N LEU A 263 -4.60 14.33 -23.33
CA LEU A 263 -5.58 15.35 -23.72
C LEU A 263 -5.16 16.77 -23.31
N ASN A 264 -4.10 16.91 -22.51
CA ASN A 264 -3.75 18.14 -21.82
C ASN A 264 -2.23 18.37 -21.87
N TRP A 265 -1.73 18.68 -23.08
CA TRP A 265 -0.32 18.95 -23.34
C TRP A 265 0.17 20.25 -22.68
N ASP A 266 -0.77 21.13 -22.31
CA ASP A 266 -0.51 22.53 -21.97
C ASP A 266 -1.04 22.96 -20.57
N GLY A 267 -1.39 22.02 -19.70
CA GLY A 267 -1.21 22.25 -18.26
C GLY A 267 -2.40 22.70 -17.42
N GLU A 268 -3.42 21.84 -17.24
CA GLU A 268 -4.38 22.08 -16.16
C GLU A 268 -4.78 20.96 -15.19
N ASN A 269 -4.83 19.68 -15.59
CA ASN A 269 -4.76 18.55 -14.62
C ASN A 269 -3.34 18.31 -14.08
N THR A 270 -2.48 19.31 -14.26
CA THR A 270 -1.04 19.33 -14.02
C THR A 270 -0.69 20.19 -12.80
N ARG A 271 -1.72 20.59 -12.04
CA ARG A 271 -1.63 21.48 -10.89
C ARG A 271 -2.09 20.76 -9.63
N GLY A 272 -1.57 21.20 -8.48
CA GLY A 272 -1.70 20.46 -7.22
C GLY A 272 -1.03 19.08 -7.31
N TRP A 273 -1.61 18.08 -6.67
CA TRP A 273 -1.03 16.74 -6.52
C TRP A 273 -1.18 15.84 -7.77
N ALA A 274 -2.10 16.16 -8.69
CA ALA A 274 -2.36 15.34 -9.88
C ALA A 274 -1.14 15.23 -10.83
N LYS A 275 -0.21 16.20 -10.80
CA LYS A 275 1.05 16.15 -11.56
C LYS A 275 1.98 15.01 -11.13
N LEU A 276 1.79 14.47 -9.93
CA LEU A 276 2.55 13.35 -9.38
C LEU A 276 1.96 11.99 -9.79
N SER A 277 0.93 11.97 -10.64
CA SER A 277 0.19 10.76 -11.00
C SER A 277 1.01 9.72 -11.78
N ASN A 278 2.06 10.13 -12.49
CA ASN A 278 3.01 9.26 -13.20
C ASN A 278 4.24 10.07 -13.64
N ALA A 279 5.32 9.35 -13.99
CA ALA A 279 6.59 9.95 -14.45
C ALA A 279 6.46 10.87 -15.67
N TYR A 280 5.61 10.53 -16.65
CA TYR A 280 5.44 11.36 -17.85
C TYR A 280 4.89 12.73 -17.47
N ALA A 281 3.81 12.76 -16.68
CA ALA A 281 3.22 14.00 -16.19
C ALA A 281 4.26 14.78 -15.37
N THR A 282 4.89 14.14 -14.39
CA THR A 282 5.89 14.78 -13.53
C THR A 282 7.05 15.41 -14.31
N ASN A 283 7.55 14.74 -15.35
CA ASN A 283 8.66 15.23 -16.16
C ASN A 283 8.24 16.30 -17.18
N LYS A 284 7.12 16.11 -17.87
CA LYS A 284 6.65 17.04 -18.92
C LYS A 284 6.25 18.40 -18.33
N LEU A 285 5.72 18.40 -17.12
CA LEU A 285 5.10 19.56 -16.46
C LEU A 285 6.06 20.26 -15.48
N GLY A 286 7.23 19.65 -15.26
CA GLY A 286 8.20 20.05 -14.26
C GLY A 286 8.76 21.45 -14.37
N HIS A 287 8.87 21.97 -15.59
CA HIS A 287 9.45 23.29 -15.85
C HIS A 287 8.63 24.47 -15.29
N ALA A 288 7.43 24.22 -14.74
CA ALA A 288 6.54 25.26 -14.22
C ALA A 288 6.45 25.34 -12.69
N SER A 289 7.00 24.37 -11.92
CA SER A 289 6.78 24.34 -10.46
C SER A 289 8.01 24.14 -9.56
N GLY A 290 9.13 23.60 -10.08
CA GLY A 290 10.41 23.53 -9.35
C GLY A 290 10.31 23.15 -7.86
N ASP A 291 9.67 22.03 -7.52
CA ASP A 291 9.53 21.59 -6.12
C ASP A 291 10.14 20.21 -5.85
N TRP A 292 10.39 19.94 -4.58
CA TRP A 292 10.92 18.65 -4.14
C TRP A 292 10.01 17.46 -4.45
N TYR A 293 8.69 17.66 -4.47
CA TYR A 293 7.73 16.59 -4.75
C TYR A 293 7.93 16.04 -6.15
N GLN A 294 8.25 16.91 -7.10
CA GLN A 294 8.56 16.49 -8.46
C GLN A 294 9.81 15.62 -8.51
N LEU A 295 10.89 16.02 -7.83
CA LEU A 295 12.13 15.22 -7.76
C LEU A 295 11.85 13.85 -7.13
N TYR A 296 11.13 13.82 -6.01
CA TYR A 296 10.75 12.58 -5.33
C TYR A 296 9.83 11.69 -6.15
N ALA A 297 8.77 12.22 -6.76
CA ALA A 297 7.89 11.44 -7.65
C ALA A 297 8.68 10.86 -8.81
N THR A 298 9.61 11.63 -9.37
CA THR A 298 10.47 11.17 -10.45
C THR A 298 11.40 10.03 -9.99
N MET A 299 11.97 10.11 -8.79
CA MET A 299 12.74 9.01 -8.18
C MET A 299 11.87 7.77 -7.94
N ILE A 300 10.67 7.94 -7.39
CA ILE A 300 9.70 6.85 -7.14
C ILE A 300 9.42 6.08 -8.43
N TYR A 301 9.07 6.78 -9.52
CA TYR A 301 8.75 6.11 -10.77
C TYR A 301 9.98 5.63 -11.55
N GLY A 302 11.10 6.35 -11.45
CA GLY A 302 12.33 6.07 -12.22
C GLY A 302 13.22 4.98 -11.62
N LEU A 303 13.26 4.89 -10.28
CA LEU A 303 14.04 3.88 -9.55
C LEU A 303 13.20 2.68 -9.12
N GLY A 304 11.87 2.83 -9.13
CA GLY A 304 10.90 1.86 -8.63
C GLY A 304 10.43 2.23 -7.21
N PRO A 305 9.12 2.24 -6.91
CA PRO A 305 8.61 2.74 -5.63
C PRO A 305 9.15 1.98 -4.41
N LEU A 306 9.29 0.66 -4.50
CA LEU A 306 9.82 -0.17 -3.41
C LEU A 306 11.33 0.03 -3.21
N ASN A 307 12.10 0.14 -4.30
CA ASN A 307 13.54 0.44 -4.20
C ASN A 307 13.79 1.82 -3.61
N PHE A 308 12.95 2.80 -3.98
CA PHE A 308 12.99 4.14 -3.40
C PHE A 308 12.70 4.11 -1.90
N LEU A 309 11.64 3.42 -1.47
CA LEU A 309 11.30 3.25 -0.06
C LEU A 309 12.43 2.58 0.72
N GLU A 310 13.01 1.52 0.16
CA GLU A 310 14.17 0.82 0.75
C GLU A 310 15.33 1.79 0.99
N TRP A 311 15.70 2.56 -0.04
CA TRP A 311 16.77 3.55 0.06
C TRP A 311 16.51 4.59 1.15
N VAL A 312 15.29 5.16 1.22
CA VAL A 312 14.95 6.15 2.26
C VAL A 312 15.15 5.53 3.65
N ARG A 313 14.61 4.33 3.85
CA ARG A 313 14.68 3.61 5.12
C ARG A 313 16.12 3.31 5.51
N THR A 314 16.93 2.75 4.60
CA THR A 314 18.34 2.45 4.88
C THR A 314 19.16 3.71 5.10
N SER A 315 18.89 4.80 4.37
CA SER A 315 19.51 6.10 4.61
C SER A 315 19.23 6.61 6.02
N GLY A 316 17.98 6.55 6.47
CA GLY A 316 17.59 6.94 7.82
C GLY A 316 18.25 6.09 8.90
N ILE A 317 18.24 4.76 8.75
CA ILE A 317 18.85 3.82 9.70
C ILE A 317 20.37 4.02 9.81
N GLN A 318 21.04 4.23 8.67
CA GLN A 318 22.50 4.35 8.62
C GLN A 318 23.00 5.77 8.89
N GLY A 319 22.10 6.74 9.15
CA GLY A 319 22.47 8.12 9.46
C GLY A 319 22.97 8.95 8.27
N TYR A 320 22.58 8.57 7.05
CA TYR A 320 22.91 9.32 5.82
C TYR A 320 21.84 10.34 5.40
N SER A 321 20.72 10.41 6.14
CA SER A 321 19.73 11.46 5.96
C SER A 321 20.24 12.82 6.48
N TRP A 322 19.86 13.89 5.78
CA TRP A 322 20.13 15.29 6.10
C TRP A 322 21.63 15.66 6.08
N LYS A 323 22.39 15.06 5.16
CA LYS A 323 23.85 15.28 5.01
C LYS A 323 24.23 15.96 3.68
N GLY A 324 23.28 16.63 3.02
CA GLY A 324 23.52 17.34 1.76
C GLY A 324 24.11 16.42 0.69
N LEU A 325 25.27 16.79 0.12
CA LEU A 325 25.94 16.02 -0.93
C LEU A 325 26.31 14.59 -0.48
N GLU A 326 26.58 14.33 0.80
CA GLU A 326 26.82 12.96 1.29
C GLU A 326 25.54 12.11 1.24
N THR A 327 24.35 12.70 1.36
CA THR A 327 23.08 12.00 1.10
C THR A 327 22.98 11.62 -0.38
N THR A 328 23.31 12.54 -1.30
CA THR A 328 23.33 12.27 -2.76
C THR A 328 24.39 11.23 -3.14
N ARG A 329 25.53 11.22 -2.45
CA ARG A 329 26.56 10.19 -2.59
C ARG A 329 26.04 8.83 -2.16
N TYR A 330 25.37 8.75 -1.00
CA TYR A 330 24.77 7.52 -0.52
C TYR A 330 23.68 7.01 -1.49
N LEU A 331 22.81 7.89 -1.96
CA LEU A 331 21.84 7.59 -3.03
C LEU A 331 22.52 6.99 -4.26
N SER A 332 23.55 7.67 -4.78
CA SER A 332 24.29 7.20 -5.96
C SER A 332 25.02 5.87 -5.72
N LYS A 333 25.53 5.63 -4.51
CA LYS A 333 26.15 4.37 -4.11
C LYS A 333 25.13 3.24 -4.00
N HIS A 334 23.98 3.49 -3.38
CA HIS A 334 22.92 2.50 -3.18
C HIS A 334 22.42 1.92 -4.51
N PHE A 335 22.26 2.78 -5.52
CA PHE A 335 21.79 2.37 -6.86
C PHE A 335 22.93 2.04 -7.83
N GLY A 336 24.18 2.37 -7.50
CA GLY A 336 25.33 2.25 -8.41
C GLY A 336 25.32 3.27 -9.57
N LEU A 337 24.44 4.27 -9.54
CA LEU A 337 24.16 5.22 -10.63
C LEU A 337 24.57 6.65 -10.24
N ASN A 338 24.95 7.47 -11.24
CA ASN A 338 25.18 8.89 -11.02
C ASN A 338 23.82 9.63 -10.99
N LEU A 339 23.22 9.69 -9.81
CA LEU A 339 21.92 10.33 -9.58
C LEU A 339 22.03 11.84 -9.34
N HIS A 340 23.25 12.35 -9.13
CA HIS A 340 23.51 13.79 -9.19
C HIS A 340 23.26 14.36 -10.59
N TYR A 341 23.65 13.63 -11.65
CA TYR A 341 23.42 14.06 -13.04
C TYR A 341 21.93 14.26 -13.34
N ALA A 342 21.08 13.31 -12.94
CA ALA A 342 19.62 13.42 -13.10
C ALA A 342 19.06 14.58 -12.26
N GLY A 343 19.53 14.69 -11.02
CA GLY A 343 19.08 15.71 -10.08
C GLY A 343 19.34 17.13 -10.55
N GLN A 344 20.47 17.41 -11.21
CA GLN A 344 20.84 18.79 -11.58
C GLN A 344 19.82 19.50 -12.50
N PHE A 345 18.96 18.75 -13.21
CA PHE A 345 17.91 19.30 -14.08
C PHE A 345 16.67 19.81 -13.32
N PHE A 346 16.66 19.70 -11.99
CA PHE A 346 15.65 20.30 -11.11
C PHE A 346 16.16 21.64 -10.53
N ASP A 347 16.87 22.43 -11.33
CA ASP A 347 17.54 23.67 -10.92
C ASP A 347 16.59 24.81 -10.49
N GLN A 348 15.30 24.68 -10.82
CA GLN A 348 14.23 25.58 -10.40
C GLN A 348 13.86 25.43 -8.91
N ILE A 349 14.30 24.37 -8.24
CA ILE A 349 14.09 24.21 -6.79
C ILE A 349 14.93 25.29 -6.08
N SER A 350 14.24 26.28 -5.51
CA SER A 350 14.87 27.44 -4.84
C SER A 350 15.33 27.16 -3.41
N ASP A 351 15.05 25.97 -2.88
CA ASP A 351 15.44 25.56 -1.53
C ASP A 351 16.98 25.51 -1.37
N PRO A 352 17.56 26.19 -0.37
CA PRO A 352 19.01 26.12 -0.12
C PRO A 352 19.52 24.69 0.16
N ASP A 353 18.72 23.84 0.81
CA ASP A 353 19.13 22.46 1.12
C ASP A 353 19.22 21.61 -0.16
N TYR A 354 18.43 21.94 -1.18
CA TYR A 354 18.56 21.32 -2.50
C TYR A 354 19.93 21.60 -3.11
N ARG A 355 20.45 22.83 -3.01
CA ARG A 355 21.79 23.16 -3.53
C ARG A 355 22.93 22.55 -2.72
N LYS A 356 22.72 22.25 -1.43
CA LYS A 356 23.67 21.45 -0.64
C LYS A 356 23.71 19.99 -1.10
N ALA A 357 22.56 19.44 -1.51
CA ALA A 357 22.46 18.06 -2.02
C ALA A 357 22.91 17.92 -3.49
N PHE A 358 22.61 18.93 -4.31
CA PHE A 358 22.88 18.98 -5.76
C PHE A 358 23.62 20.28 -6.13
N PRO A 359 24.89 20.44 -5.71
CA PRO A 359 25.68 21.62 -6.00
C PRO A 359 25.98 21.75 -7.50
N LEU A 360 26.08 22.99 -7.98
CA LEU A 360 26.49 23.24 -9.36
C LEU A 360 27.97 22.90 -9.53
N LEU A 361 28.32 22.17 -10.59
CA LEU A 361 29.72 21.80 -10.85
C LEU A 361 30.65 23.02 -10.97
N THR A 362 30.12 24.15 -11.46
CA THR A 362 30.86 25.40 -11.62
C THR A 362 31.14 26.13 -10.31
N THR A 363 30.45 25.79 -9.22
CA THR A 363 30.61 26.44 -7.91
C THR A 363 31.50 25.65 -6.95
N VAL A 364 31.88 24.42 -7.30
CA VAL A 364 32.70 23.55 -6.44
C VAL A 364 34.18 23.74 -6.72
N GLY A 365 34.95 24.11 -5.69
CA GLY A 365 36.41 24.30 -5.79
C GLY A 365 37.14 23.00 -6.12
N SER A 366 38.16 23.06 -6.99
CA SER A 366 38.87 21.89 -7.52
C SER A 366 39.60 21.02 -6.48
N ALA A 367 39.92 21.56 -5.30
CA ALA A 367 40.60 20.85 -4.21
C ALA A 367 39.68 20.53 -3.01
N SER A 368 38.36 20.69 -3.13
CA SER A 368 37.42 20.50 -2.02
C SER A 368 37.05 19.04 -1.77
N ARG A 369 36.57 18.73 -0.56
CA ARG A 369 35.95 17.45 -0.24
C ARG A 369 34.74 17.15 -1.13
N GLU A 370 33.96 18.18 -1.46
CA GLU A 370 32.80 18.07 -2.35
C GLU A 370 33.21 17.62 -3.76
N LYS A 371 34.35 18.10 -4.27
CA LYS A 371 34.88 17.67 -5.56
C LYS A 371 35.21 16.18 -5.57
N GLN A 372 35.84 15.67 -4.51
CA GLN A 372 36.13 14.23 -4.38
C GLN A 372 34.86 13.38 -4.37
N ILE A 373 33.82 13.84 -3.65
CA ILE A 373 32.52 13.15 -3.61
C ILE A 373 31.88 13.16 -4.99
N LEU A 374 31.88 14.30 -5.68
CA LEU A 374 31.36 14.41 -7.04
C LEU A 374 32.13 13.51 -8.00
N ASP A 375 33.46 13.42 -7.91
CA ASP A 375 34.25 12.52 -8.76
C ASP A 375 33.88 11.04 -8.49
N GLU A 376 33.61 10.66 -7.24
CA GLU A 376 33.11 9.32 -6.90
C GLU A 376 31.70 9.06 -7.48
N ILE A 377 30.82 10.06 -7.47
CA ILE A 377 29.48 9.95 -8.05
C ILE A 377 29.58 9.85 -9.57
N TYR A 378 30.37 10.71 -10.23
CA TYR A 378 30.53 10.76 -11.69
C TYR A 378 31.36 9.61 -12.27
N SER A 379 32.02 8.81 -11.42
CA SER A 379 32.61 7.53 -11.82
C SER A 379 31.56 6.46 -12.16
N LYS A 380 30.28 6.71 -11.86
CA LYS A 380 29.15 5.80 -12.09
C LYS A 380 28.37 6.18 -13.36
N PRO A 381 27.66 5.24 -14.00
CA PRO A 381 26.81 5.53 -15.14
C PRO A 381 25.74 6.58 -14.81
N ALA A 382 25.74 7.66 -15.57
CA ALA A 382 24.70 8.68 -15.50
C ALA A 382 23.40 8.21 -16.15
N MET A 383 22.29 8.67 -15.59
CA MET A 383 20.96 8.49 -16.15
C MET A 383 20.19 9.79 -16.08
N ASP A 384 19.24 9.97 -16.98
CA ASP A 384 18.11 10.87 -16.81
C ASP A 384 16.91 10.12 -16.23
N TYR A 385 16.02 10.84 -15.57
CA TYR A 385 14.71 10.29 -15.28
C TYR A 385 13.81 10.44 -16.50
N VAL A 386 13.41 9.30 -17.06
CA VAL A 386 12.62 9.22 -18.29
C VAL A 386 11.24 8.63 -17.97
N GLY A 387 10.20 9.40 -18.23
CA GLY A 387 8.82 9.02 -18.04
C GLY A 387 8.20 8.56 -19.36
N ASN A 388 7.45 7.47 -19.31
CA ASN A 388 6.71 6.93 -20.44
C ASN A 388 5.23 6.83 -20.08
N LEU A 389 4.39 7.54 -20.82
CA LEU A 389 2.96 7.64 -20.56
C LEU A 389 2.23 6.30 -20.73
N TYR A 390 2.72 5.42 -21.59
CA TYR A 390 2.10 4.14 -21.91
C TYR A 390 2.57 2.99 -21.00
N ALA A 391 3.71 3.17 -20.32
CA ALA A 391 4.35 2.12 -19.54
C ALA A 391 3.69 1.87 -18.19
N THR A 392 3.51 0.62 -17.80
CA THR A 392 3.10 0.27 -16.43
C THR A 392 4.26 0.30 -15.45
N GLY A 393 5.50 0.31 -15.92
CA GLY A 393 6.70 0.50 -15.11
C GLY A 393 7.96 0.57 -15.95
N ILE A 394 9.09 0.82 -15.30
CA ILE A 394 10.41 0.91 -15.91
C ILE A 394 11.34 -0.13 -15.27
N TYR A 395 12.27 -0.67 -16.06
CA TYR A 395 13.32 -1.53 -15.53
C TYR A 395 14.46 -0.65 -15.00
N LEU A 396 14.95 -0.97 -13.80
CA LEU A 396 16.13 -0.34 -13.21
C LEU A 396 17.40 -1.01 -13.75
N TYR A 397 18.32 -0.21 -14.29
CA TYR A 397 19.63 -0.69 -14.69
C TYR A 397 20.51 -0.96 -13.47
N LYS A 398 21.17 -2.13 -13.43
CA LYS A 398 22.11 -2.55 -12.39
C LYS A 398 23.53 -2.55 -12.96
N PRO A 399 24.34 -1.52 -12.67
CA PRO A 399 25.67 -1.38 -13.27
C PRO A 399 26.62 -2.54 -12.97
N ASP A 400 26.57 -3.10 -11.76
CA ASP A 400 27.48 -4.15 -11.31
C ASP A 400 27.30 -5.46 -12.09
N THR A 401 26.05 -5.80 -12.43
CA THR A 401 25.68 -6.99 -13.20
C THR A 401 25.44 -6.70 -14.68
N GLN A 402 25.35 -5.40 -15.06
CA GLN A 402 24.91 -4.92 -16.37
C GLN A 402 23.54 -5.46 -16.81
N THR A 403 22.67 -5.76 -15.83
CA THR A 403 21.32 -6.28 -16.08
C THR A 403 20.25 -5.22 -15.83
N PHE A 404 19.02 -5.53 -16.26
CA PHE A 404 17.84 -4.71 -16.04
C PHE A 404 16.88 -5.47 -15.14
N GLU A 405 16.52 -4.88 -14.02
CA GLU A 405 15.60 -5.45 -13.03
C GLU A 405 14.23 -4.77 -13.11
N TYR A 406 13.17 -5.56 -13.19
CA TYR A 406 11.80 -5.06 -13.11
C TYR A 406 11.16 -5.52 -11.80
N THR A 407 10.78 -4.57 -10.95
CA THR A 407 10.27 -4.87 -9.61
C THR A 407 8.76 -4.97 -9.55
N SER A 408 8.03 -4.08 -10.22
CA SER A 408 6.57 -4.01 -10.12
C SER A 408 5.93 -3.14 -11.20
N ASP A 409 4.65 -3.39 -11.47
CA ASP A 409 3.78 -2.40 -12.11
C ASP A 409 3.55 -1.24 -11.13
N ASN A 410 3.86 -0.02 -11.56
CA ASN A 410 3.61 1.24 -10.86
C ASN A 410 2.54 2.13 -11.56
N GLN A 411 1.86 1.62 -12.59
CA GLN A 411 0.67 2.20 -13.21
C GLN A 411 -0.28 1.09 -13.69
N PRO A 412 -1.61 1.33 -13.78
CA PRO A 412 -2.55 0.36 -14.38
C PRO A 412 -2.26 0.14 -15.86
N ALA A 413 -2.70 -1.00 -16.42
CA ALA A 413 -2.61 -1.26 -17.86
C ALA A 413 -3.16 -0.09 -18.67
N PHE A 414 -2.51 0.23 -19.78
CA PHE A 414 -2.98 1.27 -20.67
C PHE A 414 -4.22 0.76 -21.41
N GLU A 415 -5.35 1.39 -21.15
CA GLU A 415 -6.61 1.00 -21.77
C GLU A 415 -6.68 1.54 -23.19
N ILE A 416 -7.30 0.80 -24.10
CA ILE A 416 -7.50 1.23 -25.49
C ILE A 416 -8.91 0.85 -25.95
N PRO A 417 -9.47 1.52 -26.96
CA PRO A 417 -10.71 1.08 -27.59
C PRO A 417 -10.58 -0.36 -28.10
N GLY A 418 -11.60 -1.18 -27.85
CA GLY A 418 -11.64 -2.56 -28.34
C GLY A 418 -11.89 -2.66 -29.85
N PHE A 419 -11.59 -3.84 -30.41
CA PHE A 419 -11.87 -4.22 -31.80
C PHE A 419 -11.16 -3.42 -32.91
N GLU A 420 -10.24 -2.52 -32.57
CA GLU A 420 -9.41 -1.80 -33.54
C GLU A 420 -7.93 -1.82 -33.14
N ASP A 421 -7.06 -1.50 -34.11
CA ASP A 421 -5.64 -1.31 -33.85
C ASP A 421 -5.42 -0.01 -33.05
N TYR A 422 -4.41 0.00 -32.20
CA TYR A 422 -3.99 1.19 -31.47
C TYR A 422 -2.56 1.57 -31.81
N THR A 423 -2.29 2.85 -32.07
CA THR A 423 -0.93 3.33 -32.35
C THR A 423 -0.37 4.11 -31.17
N PHE A 424 0.65 3.56 -30.54
CA PHE A 424 1.47 4.24 -29.53
C PHE A 424 2.43 5.21 -30.22
N ASP A 425 2.42 6.47 -29.80
CA ASP A 425 3.31 7.50 -30.33
C ASP A 425 4.36 7.87 -29.27
N PHE A 426 5.51 7.17 -29.26
CA PHE A 426 6.52 7.35 -28.21
C PHE A 426 7.28 8.67 -28.33
N GLU A 427 7.28 9.32 -29.49
CA GLU A 427 7.78 10.69 -29.63
C GLU A 427 6.99 11.66 -28.76
N LYS A 428 5.68 11.41 -28.67
CA LYS A 428 4.74 12.17 -27.86
C LYS A 428 4.64 11.68 -26.42
N GLY A 429 4.74 10.37 -26.20
CA GLY A 429 4.51 9.72 -24.92
C GLY A 429 5.72 9.61 -24.00
N ILE A 430 6.90 10.09 -24.41
CA ILE A 430 8.12 10.09 -23.60
C ILE A 430 8.48 11.51 -23.16
N ALA A 431 8.78 11.68 -21.88
CA ALA A 431 9.15 12.97 -21.29
C ALA A 431 10.29 12.83 -20.28
N THR A 432 11.16 13.84 -20.22
CA THR A 432 12.24 13.97 -19.23
C THR A 432 12.42 15.45 -18.88
N THR A 433 13.02 15.72 -17.73
CA THR A 433 13.40 17.07 -17.30
C THR A 433 14.66 17.59 -18.01
N ASN A 434 15.45 16.69 -18.63
CA ASN A 434 16.62 17.09 -19.42
C ASN A 434 16.20 17.56 -20.83
N PRO A 435 16.30 18.86 -21.15
CA PRO A 435 15.81 19.41 -22.42
C PRO A 435 16.64 18.95 -23.63
N ASN A 436 17.85 18.43 -23.42
CA ASN A 436 18.73 17.96 -24.49
C ASN A 436 18.62 16.46 -24.75
N PHE A 437 17.83 15.75 -23.95
CA PHE A 437 17.66 14.31 -24.09
C PHE A 437 16.99 13.99 -25.43
N THR A 438 17.67 13.15 -26.19
CA THR A 438 17.14 12.57 -27.42
C THR A 438 17.19 11.05 -27.28
N PHE A 439 16.36 10.34 -28.02
CA PHE A 439 16.32 8.89 -27.99
C PHE A 439 15.89 8.31 -29.33
N ASP A 440 16.30 7.07 -29.55
CA ASP A 440 15.79 6.18 -30.58
C ASP A 440 15.02 5.05 -29.93
N LEU A 441 13.90 4.66 -30.54
CA LEU A 441 13.19 3.44 -30.17
C LEU A 441 13.96 2.28 -30.82
N THR A 442 14.64 1.44 -30.05
CA THR A 442 15.62 0.47 -30.58
C THR A 442 15.10 -0.95 -30.65
N ASN A 443 14.33 -1.40 -29.65
CA ASN A 443 13.73 -2.73 -29.66
C ASN A 443 12.21 -2.66 -29.45
N VAL A 444 11.47 -3.32 -30.36
CA VAL A 444 10.03 -3.56 -30.27
C VAL A 444 9.82 -5.00 -30.72
N PRO A 445 9.32 -5.90 -29.87
CA PRO A 445 9.08 -7.28 -30.27
C PRO A 445 8.01 -7.31 -31.38
N ALA A 446 8.07 -8.31 -32.28
CA ALA A 446 7.07 -8.45 -33.35
C ALA A 446 5.70 -8.89 -32.82
N THR A 447 5.69 -9.58 -31.67
CA THR A 447 4.50 -10.10 -31.02
C THR A 447 4.55 -9.83 -29.51
N THR A 448 3.37 -9.65 -28.92
CA THR A 448 3.19 -9.53 -27.46
C THR A 448 3.10 -10.91 -26.80
N LYS A 449 3.01 -10.94 -25.46
CA LYS A 449 2.87 -12.19 -24.69
C LYS A 449 1.63 -13.00 -25.05
N LEU A 450 0.50 -12.33 -25.33
CA LEU A 450 -0.74 -13.01 -25.70
C LEU A 450 -0.91 -13.15 -27.22
N GLY A 451 0.15 -12.91 -28.00
CA GLY A 451 0.19 -13.12 -29.45
C GLY A 451 -0.42 -11.99 -30.28
N GLY A 452 -0.65 -10.82 -29.71
CA GLY A 452 -0.95 -9.60 -30.47
C GLY A 452 0.24 -9.18 -31.33
N LYS A 453 -0.02 -8.48 -32.43
CA LYS A 453 1.00 -8.06 -33.40
C LYS A 453 1.45 -6.63 -33.13
N LEU A 454 2.75 -6.37 -33.26
CA LEU A 454 3.34 -5.05 -33.13
C LEU A 454 4.08 -4.68 -34.41
N VAL A 455 3.83 -3.46 -34.91
CA VAL A 455 4.49 -2.91 -36.11
C VAL A 455 5.08 -1.56 -35.77
N LYS A 456 6.41 -1.46 -35.82
CA LYS A 456 7.14 -0.22 -35.58
C LYS A 456 7.29 0.58 -36.88
N ASN A 457 6.96 1.87 -36.83
CA ASN A 457 7.25 2.85 -37.87
C ASN A 457 7.87 4.10 -37.22
N GLY A 458 9.20 4.24 -37.31
CA GLY A 458 9.94 5.27 -36.58
C GLY A 458 9.77 5.11 -35.06
N LYS A 459 9.23 6.16 -34.41
CA LYS A 459 8.91 6.17 -32.96
C LYS A 459 7.45 5.78 -32.66
N LYS A 460 6.68 5.35 -33.67
CA LYS A 460 5.31 4.88 -33.51
C LYS A 460 5.27 3.36 -33.53
N VAL A 461 4.40 2.77 -32.73
CA VAL A 461 4.15 1.33 -32.71
C VAL A 461 2.66 1.07 -32.81
N THR A 462 2.24 0.42 -33.89
CA THR A 462 0.86 -0.04 -34.06
C THR A 462 0.72 -1.42 -33.44
N TYR A 463 -0.22 -1.54 -32.50
CA TYR A 463 -0.60 -2.78 -31.84
C TYR A 463 -1.94 -3.27 -32.38
N SER A 464 -1.95 -4.52 -32.84
CA SER A 464 -3.15 -5.25 -33.24
C SER A 464 -3.42 -6.35 -32.20
N PRO A 465 -4.50 -6.26 -31.42
CA PRO A 465 -4.83 -7.25 -30.39
C PRO A 465 -5.04 -8.66 -30.96
N ASN A 466 -4.66 -9.69 -30.19
CA ASN A 466 -5.07 -11.05 -30.50
C ASN A 466 -6.55 -11.25 -30.14
N LYS A 467 -7.38 -11.58 -31.13
CA LYS A 467 -8.82 -11.80 -30.97
C LYS A 467 -9.17 -12.90 -29.95
N GLU A 468 -8.27 -13.86 -29.73
CA GLU A 468 -8.48 -14.96 -28.79
C GLU A 468 -8.33 -14.53 -27.32
N ASN A 469 -7.71 -13.37 -27.05
CA ASN A 469 -7.33 -12.95 -25.69
C ASN A 469 -7.77 -11.50 -25.37
N LEU A 470 -8.83 -11.00 -26.02
CA LEU A 470 -9.33 -9.63 -25.82
C LEU A 470 -9.85 -9.35 -24.41
N ASP A 471 -10.15 -10.39 -23.63
CA ASP A 471 -10.59 -10.31 -22.23
C ASP A 471 -9.42 -10.24 -21.23
N GLN A 472 -8.19 -10.32 -21.72
CA GLN A 472 -6.97 -10.35 -20.90
C GLN A 472 -6.12 -9.10 -21.13
N VAL A 473 -5.26 -8.81 -20.15
CA VAL A 473 -4.25 -7.77 -20.28
C VAL A 473 -3.05 -8.35 -21.01
N ASP A 474 -2.76 -7.81 -22.18
CA ASP A 474 -1.60 -8.19 -22.97
C ASP A 474 -0.36 -7.39 -22.51
N GLU A 475 0.83 -7.90 -22.78
CA GLU A 475 2.07 -7.26 -22.35
C GLU A 475 3.24 -7.44 -23.34
N PHE A 476 4.10 -6.43 -23.37
CA PHE A 476 5.36 -6.43 -24.12
C PHE A 476 6.31 -5.38 -23.54
N ASP A 477 7.60 -5.53 -23.83
CA ASP A 477 8.62 -4.56 -23.45
C ASP A 477 9.05 -3.75 -24.66
N ILE A 478 9.36 -2.48 -24.45
CA ILE A 478 10.02 -1.63 -25.44
C ILE A 478 11.35 -1.12 -24.90
N GLU A 479 12.30 -0.92 -25.80
CA GLU A 479 13.60 -0.36 -25.45
C GLU A 479 13.85 0.95 -26.19
N ILE A 480 14.32 1.95 -25.45
CA ILE A 480 14.86 3.18 -26.05
C ILE A 480 16.35 3.28 -25.74
N THR A 481 17.11 3.78 -26.71
CA THR A 481 18.53 4.08 -26.55
C THR A 481 18.70 5.60 -26.53
N PRO A 482 19.38 6.16 -25.50
CA PRO A 482 19.67 7.58 -25.43
C PRO A 482 20.56 8.00 -26.61
N GLY A 483 20.12 9.01 -27.36
CA GLY A 483 20.85 9.61 -28.47
C GLY A 483 22.13 10.32 -28.02
N ASN A 484 22.78 11.03 -28.94
CA ASN A 484 23.95 11.84 -28.62
C ASN A 484 23.56 13.33 -28.52
N TRP A 485 24.02 14.01 -27.48
CA TRP A 485 23.82 15.45 -27.30
C TRP A 485 25.03 16.08 -26.62
N LYS A 486 25.20 17.40 -26.79
CA LYS A 486 26.29 18.15 -26.18
C LYS A 486 26.16 18.10 -24.65
N GLY A 487 27.20 17.63 -23.97
CA GLY A 487 27.22 17.51 -22.50
C GLY A 487 26.66 16.20 -21.95
N LYS A 488 26.37 15.21 -22.80
CA LYS A 488 26.10 13.83 -22.35
C LYS A 488 27.36 13.23 -21.70
N PRO A 489 27.27 12.69 -20.46
CA PRO A 489 28.37 11.98 -19.82
C PRO A 489 28.89 10.81 -20.67
N ALA A 490 30.20 10.59 -20.65
CA ALA A 490 30.81 9.47 -21.37
C ALA A 490 30.35 8.10 -20.84
N LEU A 491 30.21 8.00 -19.51
CA LEU A 491 29.62 6.84 -18.84
C LEU A 491 28.14 7.14 -18.57
N TYR A 492 27.28 6.57 -19.40
CA TYR A 492 25.83 6.78 -19.36
C TYR A 492 25.11 5.43 -19.46
N VAL A 493 23.91 5.31 -18.90
CA VAL A 493 23.12 4.07 -18.98
C VAL A 493 22.86 3.68 -20.44
N PRO A 494 23.01 2.40 -20.81
CA PRO A 494 23.03 2.02 -22.23
C PRO A 494 21.66 2.16 -22.90
N LYS A 495 20.58 1.96 -22.14
CA LYS A 495 19.19 2.00 -22.62
C LYS A 495 18.21 2.13 -21.45
N TYR A 496 16.95 2.41 -21.79
CA TYR A 496 15.81 2.30 -20.87
C TYR A 496 14.85 1.25 -21.42
N ILE A 497 14.36 0.36 -20.55
CA ILE A 497 13.37 -0.66 -20.89
C ILE A 497 12.07 -0.34 -20.15
N PHE A 498 10.97 -0.31 -20.87
CA PHE A 498 9.65 -0.04 -20.31
C PHE A 498 8.73 -1.24 -20.50
N LYS A 499 8.05 -1.64 -19.42
CA LYS A 499 6.95 -2.60 -19.48
C LYS A 499 5.70 -1.90 -19.98
N ILE A 500 5.15 -2.35 -21.10
CA ILE A 500 3.84 -1.93 -21.60
C ILE A 500 2.85 -3.05 -21.32
N LYS A 501 1.76 -2.73 -20.63
CA LYS A 501 0.59 -3.61 -20.51
C LYS A 501 -0.62 -2.90 -21.10
N VAL A 502 -1.42 -3.63 -21.88
CA VAL A 502 -2.52 -3.06 -22.66
C VAL A 502 -3.80 -3.82 -22.38
N ARG A 503 -4.88 -3.10 -22.12
CA ARG A 503 -6.23 -3.67 -21.98
C ARG A 503 -7.13 -3.15 -23.08
N SER A 504 -7.72 -4.06 -23.85
CA SER A 504 -8.76 -3.71 -24.82
C SER A 504 -10.09 -3.56 -24.07
N VAL A 505 -10.70 -2.37 -24.09
CA VAL A 505 -11.99 -2.13 -23.44
C VAL A 505 -13.11 -2.39 -24.45
N LEU A 506 -13.85 -3.48 -24.25
CA LEU A 506 -14.85 -3.96 -25.22
C LEU A 506 -16.27 -3.47 -24.93
N ASN A 507 -16.58 -3.19 -23.67
CA ASN A 507 -17.93 -2.99 -23.15
C ASN A 507 -18.17 -1.55 -22.67
N ARG A 508 -17.61 -0.58 -23.39
CA ARG A 508 -17.72 0.83 -23.07
C ARG A 508 -17.74 1.67 -24.35
N PRO A 509 -18.37 2.87 -24.32
CA PRO A 509 -18.25 3.83 -25.40
C PRO A 509 -16.80 4.20 -25.72
N THR A 510 -16.56 4.68 -26.93
CA THR A 510 -15.30 5.32 -27.30
C THR A 510 -15.55 6.81 -27.51
N TYR A 511 -14.78 7.65 -26.82
CA TYR A 511 -14.78 9.09 -27.06
C TYR A 511 -13.67 9.46 -28.02
N THR A 512 -14.01 10.25 -29.03
CA THR A 512 -13.06 10.98 -29.84
C THR A 512 -13.09 12.44 -29.42
N ILE A 513 -11.92 12.96 -29.02
CA ILE A 513 -11.77 14.33 -28.54
C ILE A 513 -10.97 15.11 -29.57
N TYR A 514 -11.59 16.15 -30.12
CA TYR A 514 -11.02 17.04 -31.12
C TYR A 514 -10.58 18.34 -30.44
N GLN A 515 -9.27 18.52 -30.28
CA GLN A 515 -8.71 19.68 -29.61
C GLN A 515 -8.82 20.93 -30.50
N GLN A 516 -9.34 22.04 -29.95
CA GLN A 516 -9.44 23.38 -30.55
C GLN A 516 -9.71 23.39 -32.07
N ILE A 517 -10.97 23.19 -32.45
CA ILE A 517 -11.39 23.27 -33.85
C ILE A 517 -11.35 24.76 -34.30
N PRO A 518 -10.57 25.11 -35.34
CA PRO A 518 -10.44 26.48 -35.76
C PRO A 518 -11.69 26.98 -36.52
N ASN A 519 -12.03 28.26 -36.34
CA ASN A 519 -13.02 28.99 -37.15
C ASN A 519 -14.45 28.43 -37.16
N VAL A 520 -14.92 27.82 -36.06
CA VAL A 520 -16.29 27.29 -35.93
C VAL A 520 -17.06 28.00 -34.82
N ASN A 521 -18.35 28.27 -35.04
CA ASN A 521 -19.19 29.06 -34.13
C ASN A 521 -20.40 28.31 -33.55
N ASP A 522 -20.67 27.11 -34.05
CA ASP A 522 -21.80 26.26 -33.70
C ASP A 522 -21.44 24.77 -33.83
N LEU A 523 -22.26 23.91 -33.22
CA LEU A 523 -22.05 22.47 -33.16
C LEU A 523 -21.99 21.80 -34.54
N ASN A 524 -22.82 22.18 -35.50
CA ASN A 524 -22.85 21.51 -36.81
C ASN A 524 -21.59 21.84 -37.61
N SER A 525 -21.17 23.12 -37.61
CA SER A 525 -19.91 23.53 -38.21
C SER A 525 -18.71 22.83 -37.57
N ALA A 526 -18.73 22.63 -36.24
CA ALA A 526 -17.70 21.88 -35.54
C ALA A 526 -17.66 20.39 -35.94
N ILE A 527 -18.82 19.75 -36.09
CA ILE A 527 -18.93 18.35 -36.56
C ILE A 527 -18.41 18.19 -38.00
N GLU A 528 -18.65 19.15 -38.89
CA GLU A 528 -18.11 19.06 -40.26
C GLU A 528 -16.60 19.30 -40.29
N ALA A 529 -16.11 20.28 -39.53
CA ALA A 529 -14.68 20.57 -39.43
C ALA A 529 -13.88 19.42 -38.80
N SER A 530 -14.49 18.65 -37.89
CA SER A 530 -13.84 17.50 -37.25
C SER A 530 -13.50 16.37 -38.21
N LYS A 531 -14.14 16.31 -39.39
CA LYS A 531 -13.88 15.31 -40.43
C LYS A 531 -12.65 15.63 -41.30
N THR A 532 -12.05 16.81 -41.14
CA THR A 532 -10.87 17.21 -41.91
C THR A 532 -9.62 16.44 -41.45
N ALA A 533 -8.72 16.12 -42.39
CA ALA A 533 -7.52 15.32 -42.10
C ALA A 533 -6.60 15.96 -41.05
N ASP A 534 -6.49 17.30 -41.02
CA ASP A 534 -5.66 18.03 -40.05
C ASP A 534 -6.22 17.91 -38.62
N VAL A 535 -7.55 18.04 -38.45
CA VAL A 535 -8.21 17.91 -37.15
C VAL A 535 -8.20 16.45 -36.68
N LEU A 536 -8.46 15.50 -37.57
CA LEU A 536 -8.39 14.06 -37.27
C LEU A 536 -6.99 13.63 -36.81
N ALA A 537 -5.94 14.13 -37.46
CA ALA A 537 -4.55 13.83 -37.09
C ALA A 537 -4.15 14.33 -35.69
N LYS A 538 -4.92 15.28 -35.13
CA LYS A 538 -4.74 15.85 -33.78
C LYS A 538 -5.75 15.31 -32.76
N SER A 539 -6.73 14.52 -33.21
CA SER A 539 -7.75 13.92 -32.34
C SER A 539 -7.18 12.78 -31.50
N ILE A 540 -7.83 12.51 -30.37
CA ILE A 540 -7.46 11.41 -29.48
C ILE A 540 -8.69 10.55 -29.21
N LYS A 541 -8.55 9.24 -29.40
CA LYS A 541 -9.56 8.24 -29.07
C LYS A 541 -9.28 7.62 -27.71
N VAL A 542 -10.29 7.56 -26.85
CA VAL A 542 -10.20 6.98 -25.50
C VAL A 542 -11.46 6.16 -25.22
N PRO A 543 -11.36 4.97 -24.60
CA PRO A 543 -12.55 4.30 -24.07
C PRO A 543 -13.11 5.07 -22.87
N GLN A 544 -14.42 4.98 -22.65
CA GLN A 544 -15.03 5.33 -21.36
C GLN A 544 -14.55 4.30 -20.36
N SER A 545 -13.79 4.70 -19.35
CA SER A 545 -13.37 3.77 -18.29
C SER A 545 -13.43 4.40 -16.90
N PHE A 546 -14.21 5.47 -16.75
CA PHE A 546 -14.49 6.13 -15.47
C PHE A 546 -15.83 5.66 -14.90
N ARG A 547 -15.85 5.25 -13.63
CA ARG A 547 -17.03 4.68 -12.95
C ARG A 547 -18.22 5.65 -12.79
N THR A 548 -18.04 6.95 -13.01
CA THR A 548 -19.06 7.98 -12.71
C THR A 548 -19.72 8.61 -13.95
N GLY A 549 -19.44 8.13 -15.16
CA GLY A 549 -20.12 8.57 -16.41
C GLY A 549 -19.97 10.06 -16.77
N THR A 550 -19.26 10.85 -15.96
CA THR A 550 -19.09 12.29 -16.18
C THR A 550 -17.70 12.57 -16.75
N LEU A 551 -17.67 13.11 -17.97
CA LEU A 551 -16.47 13.69 -18.54
C LEU A 551 -16.52 15.21 -18.30
N ASP A 552 -15.84 15.68 -17.26
CA ASP A 552 -15.61 17.12 -17.07
C ASP A 552 -14.62 17.61 -18.14
N TYR A 553 -14.94 18.71 -18.84
CA TYR A 553 -14.06 19.28 -19.87
C TYR A 553 -12.77 19.83 -19.26
N PHE A 554 -11.71 19.82 -20.06
CA PHE A 554 -10.40 20.38 -19.73
C PHE A 554 -10.47 21.92 -19.72
N SER A 555 -10.12 22.57 -18.61
CA SER A 555 -9.85 24.02 -18.59
C SER A 555 -8.34 24.30 -18.80
N LYS A 556 -7.92 25.57 -18.92
CA LYS A 556 -6.51 26.03 -18.91
C LYS A 556 -6.35 27.14 -17.84
N SER A 557 -5.52 26.95 -16.82
CA SER A 557 -5.66 27.79 -15.61
C SER A 557 -4.65 28.90 -15.70
N GLY A 558 -5.08 30.12 -15.38
CA GLY A 558 -4.30 31.33 -15.63
C GLY A 558 -4.27 31.80 -17.08
N ALA A 559 -4.83 31.06 -18.05
CA ALA A 559 -5.00 31.50 -19.45
C ALA A 559 -6.47 31.56 -19.91
N GLY A 560 -7.41 31.06 -19.10
CA GLY A 560 -8.83 31.01 -19.43
C GLY A 560 -9.24 29.65 -20.01
N GLN A 561 -10.56 29.48 -20.06
CA GLN A 561 -11.30 28.38 -20.68
C GLN A 561 -10.71 27.99 -22.06
N VAL A 562 -10.61 26.68 -22.40
CA VAL A 562 -10.20 26.23 -23.76
C VAL A 562 -11.44 26.20 -24.67
N PRO A 563 -11.61 27.18 -25.58
CA PRO A 563 -12.80 27.22 -26.43
C PRO A 563 -12.71 26.22 -27.59
N ASN A 564 -13.83 26.03 -28.28
CA ASN A 564 -13.98 25.24 -29.51
C ASN A 564 -13.52 23.78 -29.40
N VAL A 565 -13.90 23.10 -28.32
CA VAL A 565 -13.63 21.67 -28.13
C VAL A 565 -14.86 20.87 -28.52
N LEU A 566 -14.68 19.86 -29.38
CA LEU A 566 -15.71 18.89 -29.72
C LEU A 566 -15.36 17.53 -29.12
N ILE A 567 -16.35 16.92 -28.48
CA ILE A 567 -16.28 15.54 -28.01
C ILE A 567 -17.36 14.75 -28.73
N GLN A 568 -16.99 13.61 -29.27
CA GLN A 568 -17.88 12.64 -29.88
C GLN A 568 -17.82 11.34 -29.08
N ALA A 569 -18.94 10.90 -28.53
CA ALA A 569 -19.10 9.59 -27.92
C ALA A 569 -19.77 8.65 -28.92
N ASP A 570 -19.12 7.55 -29.26
CA ASP A 570 -19.67 6.50 -30.12
C ASP A 570 -19.83 5.21 -29.33
N MET A 571 -20.99 4.56 -29.45
CA MET A 571 -21.29 3.32 -28.74
C MET A 571 -22.32 2.46 -29.46
N LYS A 572 -22.28 1.15 -29.19
CA LYS A 572 -23.37 0.23 -29.49
C LYS A 572 -24.14 -0.07 -28.21
N TYR A 573 -25.20 0.67 -27.96
CA TYR A 573 -26.04 0.51 -26.77
C TYR A 573 -26.93 -0.72 -26.91
N VAL A 574 -26.97 -1.56 -25.88
CA VAL A 574 -27.79 -2.77 -25.79
C VAL A 574 -28.75 -2.58 -24.63
N ALA A 575 -30.05 -2.52 -24.91
CA ALA A 575 -31.02 -2.20 -23.89
C ALA A 575 -31.16 -3.33 -22.85
N PRO A 576 -31.05 -3.05 -21.53
CA PRO A 576 -31.14 -4.06 -20.50
C PRO A 576 -32.57 -4.58 -20.26
N GLU A 577 -33.57 -3.80 -20.65
CA GLU A 577 -35.00 -4.11 -20.55
C GLU A 577 -35.79 -3.42 -21.66
N THR A 578 -37.00 -3.93 -21.95
CA THR A 578 -37.93 -3.32 -22.90
C THR A 578 -38.74 -2.24 -22.20
N GLY A 579 -38.86 -1.05 -22.80
CA GLY A 579 -39.70 0.01 -22.26
C GLY A 579 -39.40 1.39 -22.84
N GLU A 580 -40.13 2.38 -22.35
CA GLU A 580 -39.89 3.79 -22.64
C GLU A 580 -38.92 4.37 -21.60
N PHE A 581 -37.90 5.06 -22.09
CA PHE A 581 -36.98 5.86 -21.30
C PHE A 581 -37.04 7.33 -21.74
N GLU A 582 -36.65 8.23 -20.85
CA GLU A 582 -36.39 9.63 -21.16
C GLU A 582 -34.89 9.84 -21.31
N PHE A 583 -34.45 10.42 -22.42
CA PHE A 583 -33.05 10.75 -22.62
C PHE A 583 -32.76 12.14 -22.02
N TRP A 584 -31.93 12.17 -20.99
CA TRP A 584 -31.56 13.38 -20.28
C TRP A 584 -30.09 13.72 -20.50
N ALA A 585 -29.79 15.01 -20.55
CA ALA A 585 -28.44 15.51 -20.73
C ALA A 585 -28.18 16.77 -19.91
N GLN A 586 -26.90 17.02 -19.65
CA GLN A 586 -26.41 18.30 -19.15
C GLN A 586 -25.43 18.87 -20.18
N PRO A 587 -25.92 19.52 -21.25
CA PRO A 587 -25.06 20.20 -22.20
C PRO A 587 -24.48 21.45 -21.56
N ASP A 588 -23.23 21.77 -21.86
CA ASP A 588 -22.58 23.00 -21.37
C ASP A 588 -22.77 24.19 -22.32
N ASP A 589 -22.54 24.00 -23.62
CA ASP A 589 -22.93 24.97 -24.65
C ASP A 589 -23.94 24.34 -25.60
N SER A 590 -23.60 23.19 -26.21
CA SER A 590 -24.51 22.47 -27.10
C SER A 590 -24.23 20.97 -27.16
N MET A 591 -25.28 20.18 -27.38
CA MET A 591 -25.22 18.74 -27.56
C MET A 591 -26.17 18.28 -28.67
N LYS A 592 -25.80 17.21 -29.37
CA LYS A 592 -26.62 16.53 -30.36
C LYS A 592 -26.51 15.01 -30.18
N VAL A 593 -27.64 14.31 -30.31
CA VAL A 593 -27.72 12.85 -30.22
C VAL A 593 -28.26 12.27 -31.53
N LEU A 594 -27.54 11.31 -32.09
CA LEU A 594 -27.96 10.49 -33.22
C LEU A 594 -28.17 9.05 -32.75
N ILE A 595 -29.25 8.43 -33.21
CA ILE A 595 -29.52 7.00 -33.03
C ILE A 595 -29.67 6.37 -34.41
N ASN A 596 -28.86 5.35 -34.70
CA ASN A 596 -28.80 4.67 -36.00
C ASN A 596 -28.57 5.64 -37.18
N GLY A 597 -27.80 6.71 -36.94
CA GLY A 597 -27.49 7.74 -37.93
C GLY A 597 -28.55 8.84 -38.07
N GLU A 598 -29.69 8.74 -37.41
CA GLU A 598 -30.75 9.76 -37.42
C GLU A 598 -30.66 10.67 -36.19
N GLU A 599 -30.73 11.99 -36.39
CA GLU A 599 -30.83 12.95 -35.29
C GLU A 599 -32.15 12.74 -34.51
N LYS A 600 -32.05 12.54 -33.19
CA LYS A 600 -33.21 12.36 -32.31
C LYS A 600 -33.45 13.54 -31.38
N GLY A 601 -32.39 14.25 -31.00
CA GLY A 601 -32.50 15.41 -30.13
C GLY A 601 -31.23 16.25 -30.13
N SER A 602 -31.42 17.54 -29.86
CA SER A 602 -30.36 18.49 -29.65
C SER A 602 -30.77 19.46 -28.54
N ALA A 603 -29.78 20.01 -27.86
CA ALA A 603 -29.99 21.05 -26.87
C ALA A 603 -28.82 22.01 -26.83
N SER A 604 -29.12 23.26 -26.49
CA SER A 604 -28.13 24.25 -26.13
C SER A 604 -28.36 24.68 -24.69
N TRP A 605 -27.29 24.94 -23.96
CA TRP A 605 -27.39 25.32 -22.56
C TRP A 605 -28.10 26.66 -22.39
N THR A 606 -28.86 26.77 -21.30
CA THR A 606 -29.39 28.05 -20.81
C THR A 606 -29.08 28.17 -19.32
N ARG A 607 -28.74 29.38 -18.84
CA ARG A 607 -28.42 29.68 -17.43
C ARG A 607 -29.45 29.16 -16.40
N GLN A 608 -30.66 28.83 -16.85
CA GLN A 608 -31.82 28.56 -16.00
C GLN A 608 -32.08 27.06 -15.76
N ASN A 609 -31.58 26.14 -16.59
CA ASN A 609 -31.74 24.68 -16.40
C ASN A 609 -30.50 23.92 -16.88
N PRO A 610 -29.62 23.43 -15.97
CA PRO A 610 -28.42 22.69 -16.36
C PRO A 610 -28.73 21.26 -16.84
N THR A 611 -29.94 20.78 -16.61
CA THR A 611 -30.40 19.42 -16.96
C THR A 611 -31.61 19.53 -17.87
N VAL A 612 -31.56 18.89 -19.04
CA VAL A 612 -32.60 18.96 -20.06
C VAL A 612 -33.00 17.56 -20.53
N LYS A 613 -34.30 17.35 -20.71
CA LYS A 613 -34.84 16.18 -21.40
C LYS A 613 -34.78 16.45 -22.90
N LEU A 614 -34.13 15.57 -23.65
CA LEU A 614 -33.96 15.71 -25.10
C LEU A 614 -35.13 15.08 -25.87
N PHE A 615 -35.46 13.82 -25.56
CA PHE A 615 -36.53 13.05 -26.24
C PHE A 615 -36.93 11.81 -25.41
N ASN A 616 -38.05 11.18 -25.77
CA ASN A 616 -38.39 9.84 -25.29
C ASN A 616 -37.75 8.78 -26.20
N PHE A 617 -37.16 7.77 -25.60
CA PHE A 617 -36.45 6.69 -26.27
C PHE A 617 -37.10 5.34 -25.92
N ASN A 618 -37.81 4.77 -26.89
CA ASN A 618 -38.35 3.42 -26.77
C ASN A 618 -37.30 2.40 -27.18
N VAL A 619 -37.07 1.41 -26.32
CA VAL A 619 -36.08 0.36 -26.55
C VAL A 619 -36.67 -1.04 -26.37
N THR A 620 -36.16 -1.98 -27.14
CA THR A 620 -36.41 -3.41 -26.99
C THR A 620 -35.22 -4.05 -26.29
N LYS A 621 -35.48 -4.85 -25.25
CA LYS A 621 -34.45 -5.61 -24.55
C LYS A 621 -33.58 -6.40 -25.54
N ASP A 622 -32.26 -6.38 -25.30
CA ASP A 622 -31.22 -7.06 -26.09
C ASP A 622 -31.06 -6.55 -27.54
N GLU A 623 -31.89 -5.60 -28.01
CA GLU A 623 -31.69 -4.91 -29.28
C GLU A 623 -30.52 -3.91 -29.17
N MET A 624 -29.74 -3.81 -30.26
CA MET A 624 -28.55 -2.98 -30.33
C MET A 624 -28.80 -1.70 -31.13
N TYR A 625 -28.50 -0.56 -30.53
CA TYR A 625 -28.67 0.77 -31.11
C TYR A 625 -27.31 1.44 -31.27
N ASN A 626 -26.99 1.94 -32.46
CA ASN A 626 -25.79 2.73 -32.68
C ASN A 626 -26.06 4.16 -32.22
N ILE A 627 -25.43 4.59 -31.13
CA ILE A 627 -25.66 5.92 -30.55
C ILE A 627 -24.40 6.76 -30.72
N GLN A 628 -24.58 7.97 -31.24
CA GLN A 628 -23.53 8.98 -31.33
C GLN A 628 -23.97 10.24 -30.59
N ILE A 629 -23.13 10.73 -29.69
CA ILE A 629 -23.40 11.93 -28.91
C ILE A 629 -22.28 12.93 -29.15
N PHE A 630 -22.63 14.10 -29.65
CA PHE A 630 -21.70 15.20 -29.86
C PHE A 630 -21.92 16.25 -28.79
N GLY A 631 -20.87 16.59 -28.05
CA GLY A 631 -20.83 17.73 -27.14
C GLY A 631 -19.86 18.77 -27.69
N TYR A 632 -20.35 19.97 -27.97
CA TYR A 632 -19.52 21.09 -28.41
C TYR A 632 -19.49 22.17 -27.35
N ASN A 633 -18.26 22.53 -27.01
CA ASN A 633 -17.95 23.59 -26.08
C ASN A 633 -17.28 24.74 -26.85
N LYS A 634 -17.99 25.86 -26.95
CA LYS A 634 -17.57 27.09 -27.63
C LYS A 634 -16.88 28.06 -26.67
N SER A 635 -17.42 28.23 -25.47
CA SER A 635 -17.03 29.28 -24.50
C SER A 635 -15.86 28.83 -23.60
N GLY A 636 -15.63 27.51 -23.56
CA GLY A 636 -14.61 26.72 -22.89
C GLY A 636 -14.94 26.34 -21.44
N GLY A 637 -14.45 25.17 -20.98
CA GLY A 637 -14.76 24.56 -19.66
C GLY A 637 -16.23 24.13 -19.49
N GLY A 638 -16.56 23.10 -18.67
CA GLY A 638 -17.95 22.63 -18.49
C GLY A 638 -18.10 21.10 -18.32
N LYS A 639 -19.32 20.56 -18.48
CA LYS A 639 -19.62 19.13 -18.29
C LYS A 639 -20.22 18.47 -19.53
N PHE A 640 -19.82 17.22 -19.80
CA PHE A 640 -20.46 16.32 -20.75
C PHE A 640 -21.08 15.15 -19.99
N ASN A 641 -22.40 15.18 -19.80
CA ASN A 641 -23.13 14.14 -19.07
C ASN A 641 -24.47 13.84 -19.73
N TYR A 642 -24.82 12.56 -19.78
CA TYR A 642 -26.04 12.04 -20.38
C TYR A 642 -26.47 10.75 -19.66
N TRP A 643 -27.78 10.52 -19.57
CA TRP A 643 -28.34 9.30 -18.96
C TRP A 643 -29.77 9.06 -19.44
N LEU A 644 -30.28 7.86 -19.19
CA LEU A 644 -31.68 7.49 -19.34
C LEU A 644 -32.38 7.52 -17.98
N GLN A 645 -33.66 7.87 -17.95
CA GLN A 645 -34.54 7.70 -16.77
C GLN A 645 -35.83 7.04 -17.20
N LYS A 646 -36.48 6.30 -16.28
CA LYS A 646 -37.87 5.92 -16.51
C LYS A 646 -38.77 7.15 -16.29
N PRO A 647 -39.85 7.32 -17.08
CA PRO A 647 -40.80 8.41 -16.85
C PRO A 647 -41.27 8.45 -15.39
N GLY A 648 -41.14 9.62 -14.75
CA GLY A 648 -41.51 9.82 -13.34
C GLY A 648 -40.54 9.24 -12.29
N SER A 649 -39.33 8.83 -12.69
CA SER A 649 -38.29 8.31 -11.79
C SER A 649 -37.04 9.21 -11.78
N ASP A 650 -36.44 9.40 -10.61
CA ASP A 650 -35.15 10.08 -10.47
C ASP A 650 -33.93 9.14 -10.68
N VAL A 651 -34.17 7.84 -10.89
CA VAL A 651 -33.11 6.85 -11.09
C VAL A 651 -32.45 7.03 -12.45
N LYS A 652 -31.13 7.22 -12.45
CA LYS A 652 -30.32 7.39 -13.66
C LYS A 652 -29.75 6.06 -14.14
N TYR A 653 -29.95 5.75 -15.41
CA TYR A 653 -29.36 4.63 -16.13
C TYR A 653 -28.33 5.18 -17.12
N TYR A 654 -27.04 5.00 -16.84
CA TYR A 654 -25.99 5.48 -17.74
C TYR A 654 -25.85 4.52 -18.92
N LEU A 655 -25.85 5.06 -20.14
CA LEU A 655 -25.71 4.25 -21.35
C LEU A 655 -24.38 3.47 -21.36
N ASP A 656 -23.35 4.03 -20.73
CA ASP A 656 -22.01 3.45 -20.65
C ASP A 656 -22.00 2.06 -20.02
N ASP A 657 -22.96 1.74 -19.13
CA ASP A 657 -23.05 0.46 -18.40
C ASP A 657 -23.73 -0.66 -19.21
N SER A 658 -24.29 -0.33 -20.37
CA SER A 658 -24.93 -1.30 -21.26
C SER A 658 -24.56 -1.05 -22.72
N SER A 659 -23.31 -0.63 -22.94
CA SER A 659 -22.79 -0.34 -24.28
C SER A 659 -21.60 -1.19 -24.62
N LEU A 660 -21.44 -1.50 -25.90
CA LEU A 660 -20.20 -2.03 -26.47
C LEU A 660 -19.44 -0.94 -27.21
N ALA A 661 -18.15 -1.18 -27.43
CA ALA A 661 -17.32 -0.35 -28.28
C ALA A 661 -17.93 -0.23 -29.69
N PRO A 662 -17.81 0.93 -30.36
CA PRO A 662 -18.51 1.22 -31.62
C PRO A 662 -18.11 0.26 -32.76
N ASN A 663 -16.89 -0.28 -32.71
CA ASN A 663 -16.38 -1.24 -33.70
C ASN A 663 -16.65 -2.71 -33.33
N TYR A 664 -17.57 -2.97 -32.39
CA TYR A 664 -17.98 -4.34 -32.04
C TYR A 664 -18.32 -5.15 -33.28
N ALA A 665 -17.67 -6.30 -33.42
CA ALA A 665 -17.85 -7.25 -34.50
C ALA A 665 -17.73 -8.66 -33.93
N ALA A 666 -18.77 -9.48 -34.08
CA ALA A 666 -18.85 -10.80 -33.46
C ALA A 666 -17.76 -11.76 -33.98
N ASP A 667 -17.32 -11.59 -35.23
CA ASP A 667 -16.24 -12.36 -35.87
C ASP A 667 -14.84 -12.08 -35.27
N LYS A 668 -14.70 -10.99 -34.50
CA LYS A 668 -13.49 -10.64 -33.75
C LYS A 668 -13.47 -11.22 -32.34
N LEU A 669 -14.44 -12.04 -31.98
CA LEU A 669 -14.52 -12.71 -30.68
C LEU A 669 -14.41 -14.23 -30.84
N LYS A 670 -14.13 -14.91 -29.74
CA LYS A 670 -14.33 -16.35 -29.62
C LYS A 670 -15.80 -16.70 -29.80
N ALA A 671 -16.07 -17.85 -30.42
CA ALA A 671 -17.43 -18.26 -30.81
C ALA A 671 -18.40 -18.38 -29.61
N GLU A 672 -17.88 -18.67 -28.42
CA GLU A 672 -18.62 -18.83 -27.19
C GLU A 672 -18.93 -17.53 -26.43
N VAL A 673 -18.32 -16.40 -26.80
CA VAL A 673 -18.53 -15.11 -26.09
C VAL A 673 -19.79 -14.43 -26.59
N THR A 674 -20.77 -14.25 -25.71
CA THR A 674 -22.03 -13.58 -26.04
C THR A 674 -21.99 -12.08 -25.75
N VAL A 675 -22.95 -11.32 -26.30
CA VAL A 675 -23.14 -9.89 -25.96
C VAL A 675 -23.45 -9.71 -24.47
N ALA A 676 -24.22 -10.63 -23.88
CA ALA A 676 -24.53 -10.60 -22.46
C ALA A 676 -23.25 -10.76 -21.59
N ASP A 677 -22.33 -11.64 -22.01
CA ASP A 677 -21.04 -11.81 -21.34
C ASP A 677 -20.19 -10.55 -21.40
N LEU A 678 -20.18 -9.84 -22.53
CA LEU A 678 -19.42 -8.59 -22.66
C LEU A 678 -19.96 -7.49 -21.73
N ILE A 679 -21.28 -7.35 -21.63
CA ILE A 679 -21.89 -6.29 -20.82
C ILE A 679 -21.77 -6.61 -19.33
N LYS A 680 -22.07 -7.84 -18.93
CA LYS A 680 -22.18 -8.23 -17.51
C LYS A 680 -20.94 -8.89 -16.94
N GLY A 681 -20.07 -9.43 -17.77
CA GLY A 681 -18.90 -10.19 -17.35
C GLY A 681 -17.81 -9.29 -16.76
N GLU A 682 -17.46 -9.53 -15.50
CA GLU A 682 -16.45 -8.75 -14.78
C GLU A 682 -15.10 -8.69 -15.51
N LYS A 683 -14.70 -9.78 -16.17
CA LYS A 683 -13.42 -9.84 -16.91
C LYS A 683 -13.29 -8.78 -18.02
N PHE A 684 -14.41 -8.35 -18.61
CA PHE A 684 -14.45 -7.33 -19.65
C PHE A 684 -14.56 -5.91 -19.11
N GLN A 685 -14.96 -5.74 -17.84
CA GLN A 685 -15.12 -4.45 -17.20
C GLN A 685 -13.77 -3.87 -16.71
N TYR A 686 -13.78 -2.56 -16.44
CA TYR A 686 -12.71 -1.90 -15.70
C TYR A 686 -12.48 -2.58 -14.35
N GLN A 687 -11.22 -2.95 -14.08
CA GLN A 687 -10.83 -3.59 -12.83
C GLN A 687 -10.05 -2.59 -11.97
N PRO A 688 -10.46 -2.34 -10.71
CA PRO A 688 -9.69 -1.52 -9.78
C PRO A 688 -8.29 -2.06 -9.60
N ARG A 689 -7.35 -1.17 -9.35
CA ARG A 689 -6.00 -1.59 -9.03
C ARG A 689 -5.86 -1.95 -7.55
N PHE A 690 -5.15 -3.05 -7.33
CA PHE A 690 -4.77 -3.57 -6.02
C PHE A 690 -3.26 -3.70 -5.97
N TYR A 691 -2.71 -3.64 -4.76
CA TYR A 691 -1.32 -4.02 -4.54
C TYR A 691 -1.23 -5.56 -4.63
N ASP A 692 -0.37 -6.09 -5.50
CA ASP A 692 -0.25 -7.54 -5.68
C ASP A 692 0.49 -8.15 -4.49
N LEU A 693 -0.26 -8.66 -3.50
CA LEU A 693 0.22 -9.27 -2.25
C LEU A 693 0.87 -10.65 -2.44
N LYS A 694 1.14 -11.09 -3.68
CA LYS A 694 1.67 -12.44 -3.97
C LYS A 694 2.94 -12.76 -3.19
N ASP A 695 3.74 -11.75 -2.89
CA ASP A 695 4.87 -11.84 -1.96
C ASP A 695 4.69 -10.75 -0.88
N LEU A 696 4.13 -11.10 0.29
CA LEU A 696 4.09 -10.16 1.41
C LEU A 696 5.52 -9.68 1.71
N ASN A 697 5.66 -8.40 2.04
CA ASN A 697 6.96 -7.87 2.45
C ASN A 697 7.47 -8.65 3.66
N LEU A 698 8.76 -9.01 3.69
CA LEU A 698 9.38 -9.74 4.81
C LEU A 698 9.15 -9.08 6.17
N ALA A 699 9.03 -7.76 6.22
CA ALA A 699 8.65 -7.04 7.44
C ALA A 699 7.20 -7.32 7.87
N GLU A 700 6.28 -7.47 6.92
CA GLU A 700 4.90 -7.89 7.18
C GLU A 700 4.86 -9.34 7.68
N VAL A 701 5.61 -10.21 7.00
CA VAL A 701 5.80 -11.61 7.38
C VAL A 701 6.33 -11.72 8.81
N ASN A 702 7.32 -10.90 9.17
CA ASN A 702 7.86 -10.82 10.52
C ASN A 702 6.81 -10.41 11.56
N ARG A 703 5.87 -9.52 11.23
CA ARG A 703 4.81 -9.10 12.15
C ARG A 703 3.77 -10.20 12.37
N ILE A 704 3.39 -10.90 11.30
CA ILE A 704 2.33 -11.93 11.36
C ILE A 704 2.86 -13.30 11.80
N THR A 705 4.17 -13.52 11.71
CA THR A 705 4.83 -14.72 12.25
C THR A 705 5.01 -14.53 13.75
N PRO A 706 4.35 -15.33 14.61
CA PRO A 706 4.50 -15.21 16.06
C PRO A 706 5.96 -15.46 16.46
N ASP A 707 6.51 -14.59 17.31
CA ASP A 707 7.80 -14.85 17.99
C ASP A 707 7.69 -16.22 18.71
N VAL A 708 8.68 -17.09 18.52
CA VAL A 708 8.70 -18.40 19.18
C VAL A 708 8.68 -18.18 20.70
N PRO A 709 7.73 -18.77 21.46
CA PRO A 709 7.82 -18.78 22.91
C PRO A 709 9.09 -19.53 23.29
N VAL A 710 10.10 -18.78 23.75
CA VAL A 710 11.27 -19.37 24.41
C VAL A 710 10.73 -19.95 25.71
N SER A 711 10.64 -21.28 25.80
CA SER A 711 10.14 -21.90 27.03
C SER A 711 11.05 -21.53 28.19
N ASP A 712 10.50 -21.44 29.41
CA ASP A 712 11.26 -21.20 30.66
C ASP A 712 12.34 -22.27 30.96
N LYS A 713 12.63 -23.19 30.05
CA LYS A 713 13.71 -24.18 30.15
C LYS A 713 14.88 -23.89 29.22
N ASP A 714 14.76 -22.93 28.30
CA ASP A 714 15.79 -22.54 27.32
C ASP A 714 16.61 -21.32 27.81
N TYR A 715 16.95 -21.25 29.10
CA TYR A 715 17.65 -20.08 29.65
C TYR A 715 19.12 -19.99 29.19
N GLY A 716 19.51 -18.77 28.80
CA GLY A 716 20.91 -18.36 28.76
C GLY A 716 21.56 -18.49 30.13
N THR A 717 22.87 -18.71 30.19
CA THR A 717 23.66 -18.55 31.41
C THR A 717 24.68 -17.44 31.15
N ILE A 718 24.80 -16.50 32.08
CA ILE A 718 25.89 -15.52 32.08
C ILE A 718 27.01 -16.08 32.95
N ARG A 719 28.20 -16.26 32.38
CA ARG A 719 29.35 -16.85 33.10
C ARG A 719 29.87 -15.84 34.14
N LYS A 720 29.83 -16.23 35.41
CA LYS A 720 30.40 -15.45 36.53
C LYS A 720 31.93 -15.57 36.47
N GLY A 721 32.60 -14.50 36.05
CA GLY A 721 34.07 -14.45 35.86
C GLY A 721 34.56 -13.58 34.69
N ALA A 722 33.68 -13.09 33.82
CA ALA A 722 33.99 -12.23 32.68
C ALA A 722 33.29 -10.85 32.75
N VAL A 723 32.92 -10.43 33.96
CA VAL A 723 32.29 -9.13 34.22
C VAL A 723 33.25 -8.37 35.11
N ASP A 724 33.66 -7.18 34.69
CA ASP A 724 34.44 -6.24 35.50
C ASP A 724 33.48 -5.65 36.57
N ILE A 725 33.10 -6.50 37.54
CA ILE A 725 32.15 -6.14 38.60
C ILE A 725 32.95 -5.38 39.65
N SER A 726 32.77 -4.07 39.70
CA SER A 726 33.20 -3.33 40.88
C SER A 726 32.48 -3.89 42.11
N THR A 727 33.15 -3.92 43.26
CA THR A 727 32.73 -4.60 44.49
C THR A 727 31.40 -4.09 45.10
N ASN A 728 30.65 -3.22 44.41
CA ASN A 728 29.41 -2.58 44.85
C ASN A 728 28.20 -2.80 43.91
N ALA A 729 28.20 -3.80 43.03
CA ALA A 729 26.99 -4.17 42.27
C ALA A 729 25.96 -4.87 43.18
N TRP A 730 24.74 -4.33 43.28
CA TRP A 730 23.68 -4.85 44.16
C TRP A 730 22.87 -6.00 43.55
N ALA A 731 23.16 -6.41 42.30
CA ALA A 731 22.45 -7.51 41.64
C ALA A 731 23.36 -8.36 40.73
N ASP A 732 23.22 -9.68 40.84
CA ASP A 732 23.95 -10.69 40.06
C ASP A 732 23.53 -10.65 38.58
N PRO A 733 24.47 -10.61 37.60
CA PRO A 733 24.15 -10.59 36.16
C PRO A 733 23.17 -11.67 35.70
N LYS A 734 23.06 -12.80 36.42
CA LYS A 734 22.05 -13.84 36.15
C LYS A 734 20.61 -13.32 36.07
N TYR A 735 20.29 -12.21 36.74
CA TYR A 735 18.94 -11.64 36.76
C TYR A 735 18.54 -10.99 35.42
N MET A 736 19.51 -10.57 34.60
CA MET A 736 19.27 -10.07 33.23
C MET A 736 18.70 -11.14 32.29
N ILE A 737 18.73 -12.41 32.67
CA ILE A 737 18.27 -13.52 31.83
C ILE A 737 16.75 -13.69 31.95
N ASN A 738 16.17 -13.39 33.12
CA ASN A 738 14.74 -13.54 33.38
C ASN A 738 13.94 -12.38 32.76
N GLY A 739 14.51 -11.17 32.67
CA GLY A 739 13.83 -9.99 32.10
C GLY A 739 12.64 -9.51 32.93
N GLU A 740 12.59 -9.86 34.22
CA GLU A 740 11.60 -9.34 35.15
C GLU A 740 12.04 -7.94 35.60
N TRP A 741 11.12 -6.99 35.51
CA TRP A 741 11.38 -5.57 35.82
C TRP A 741 11.82 -5.31 37.27
N TRP A 742 11.50 -6.20 38.22
CA TRP A 742 11.94 -6.13 39.63
C TRP A 742 13.29 -6.80 39.92
N ASN A 743 13.87 -7.50 38.94
CA ASN A 743 15.15 -8.21 39.05
C ASN A 743 16.14 -7.63 38.02
N ALA A 744 16.43 -6.33 38.11
CA ALA A 744 17.33 -5.64 37.20
C ALA A 744 18.80 -5.76 37.63
N TYR A 745 19.71 -5.83 36.66
CA TYR A 745 21.11 -5.49 36.92
C TYR A 745 21.23 -3.99 37.18
N TYR A 746 21.99 -3.64 38.22
CA TYR A 746 22.21 -2.26 38.62
C TYR A 746 23.62 -2.07 39.17
N GLN A 747 24.30 -1.04 38.70
CA GLN A 747 25.58 -0.58 39.25
C GLN A 747 25.68 0.95 39.21
N THR A 748 26.46 1.52 40.12
CA THR A 748 26.52 2.97 40.37
C THR A 748 27.86 3.63 40.02
N GLN A 749 28.86 2.85 39.59
CA GLN A 749 30.23 3.34 39.46
C GLN A 749 30.69 3.52 38.02
N ASN A 750 30.30 2.60 37.13
CA ASN A 750 30.67 2.62 35.72
C ASN A 750 29.43 2.84 34.84
N ASN A 751 29.66 3.47 33.68
CA ASN A 751 28.65 3.65 32.64
C ASN A 751 28.66 2.49 31.64
N ALA A 752 29.35 1.39 31.96
CA ALA A 752 29.57 0.26 31.06
C ALA A 752 29.45 -1.08 31.81
N ILE A 753 28.92 -2.10 31.13
CA ILE A 753 28.94 -3.50 31.55
C ILE A 753 29.48 -4.35 30.40
N SER A 754 30.36 -5.29 30.72
CA SER A 754 30.80 -6.35 29.80
C SER A 754 30.46 -7.71 30.38
N PHE A 755 29.92 -8.63 29.59
CA PHE A 755 29.56 -9.97 30.05
C PHE A 755 29.63 -11.01 28.94
N GLN A 756 29.85 -12.27 29.34
CA GLN A 756 29.75 -13.42 28.44
C GLN A 756 28.37 -14.10 28.55
N TYR A 757 27.74 -14.34 27.41
CA TYR A 757 26.42 -14.96 27.28
C TYR A 757 26.53 -16.27 26.48
N PHE A 758 25.92 -17.35 26.97
CA PHE A 758 25.79 -18.62 26.24
C PHE A 758 24.47 -19.30 26.62
N LEU A 759 23.88 -20.08 25.72
CA LEU A 759 22.67 -20.85 26.02
C LEU A 759 23.04 -22.23 26.58
N ARG A 760 22.58 -22.54 27.80
CA ARG A 760 22.85 -23.84 28.45
C ARG A 760 21.59 -24.69 28.31
N ASN A 761 21.69 -25.82 27.63
CA ASN A 761 20.62 -26.83 27.59
C ASN A 761 21.14 -28.12 28.24
N ASP A 762 20.49 -28.55 29.30
CA ASP A 762 20.68 -29.82 30.01
C ASP A 762 20.30 -31.04 29.14
N GLN A 763 19.69 -30.83 27.97
CA GLN A 763 19.41 -31.83 26.94
C GLN A 763 20.25 -31.61 25.66
N MET A 764 21.57 -31.79 25.78
CA MET A 764 22.54 -31.81 24.66
C MET A 764 22.36 -32.97 23.65
N GLN A 765 21.13 -33.43 23.40
CA GLN A 765 20.84 -34.38 22.31
C GLN A 765 19.74 -33.93 21.34
N ARG A 766 19.16 -32.72 21.45
CA ARG A 766 18.13 -32.28 20.47
C ARG A 766 18.33 -30.83 19.99
N LYS A 767 19.12 -30.72 18.91
CA LYS A 767 19.21 -29.68 17.86
C LYS A 767 19.69 -28.27 18.27
N ALA A 768 20.79 -27.82 17.63
CA ALA A 768 21.21 -26.43 17.63
C ALA A 768 20.09 -25.54 17.07
N ARG A 769 19.87 -24.38 17.68
CA ARG A 769 18.97 -23.33 17.17
C ARG A 769 19.81 -22.13 16.75
N THR A 770 19.25 -21.25 15.94
CA THR A 770 19.96 -20.06 15.48
C THR A 770 19.41 -18.81 16.14
N ILE A 771 20.31 -17.98 16.65
CA ILE A 771 20.01 -16.69 17.27
C ILE A 771 20.14 -15.62 16.17
N ASP A 772 19.10 -14.83 15.98
CA ASP A 772 19.06 -13.76 14.97
C ASP A 772 19.16 -12.37 15.60
N TYR A 773 18.66 -12.22 16.82
CA TYR A 773 18.72 -10.95 17.52
C TYR A 773 18.76 -11.15 19.04
N PHE A 774 19.21 -10.10 19.73
CA PHE A 774 19.08 -9.99 21.16
C PHE A 774 18.03 -8.93 21.52
N GLU A 775 17.15 -9.24 22.46
CA GLU A 775 16.24 -8.26 23.04
C GLU A 775 16.85 -7.67 24.30
N VAL A 776 16.96 -6.35 24.33
CA VAL A 776 17.40 -5.56 25.49
C VAL A 776 16.18 -4.93 26.14
N ILE A 777 16.05 -5.06 27.46
CA ILE A 777 14.87 -4.62 28.22
C ILE A 777 15.33 -3.61 29.28
N ARG A 778 14.72 -2.42 29.28
CA ARG A 778 15.06 -1.37 30.24
C ARG A 778 14.57 -1.70 31.65
N SER A 779 15.24 -1.16 32.66
CA SER A 779 14.71 -1.08 34.01
C SER A 779 13.76 0.12 34.13
N GLU A 780 12.57 -0.09 34.74
CA GLU A 780 11.63 1.01 34.99
C GLU A 780 12.04 1.85 36.20
N GLU A 781 12.72 1.27 37.20
CA GLU A 781 13.14 1.99 38.42
C GLU A 781 14.29 2.97 38.16
N HIS A 782 15.13 2.69 37.15
CA HIS A 782 16.34 3.45 36.82
C HIS A 782 16.47 3.70 35.31
N ARG A 783 15.37 4.16 34.68
CA ARG A 783 15.28 4.40 33.24
C ARG A 783 16.38 5.30 32.70
N ASP A 784 16.76 6.34 33.43
CA ASP A 784 17.79 7.32 33.07
C ASP A 784 19.22 6.75 33.10
N LEU A 785 19.39 5.56 33.67
CA LEU A 785 20.64 4.81 33.71
C LEU A 785 20.68 3.66 32.68
N SER A 786 19.75 3.63 31.72
CA SER A 786 19.75 2.62 30.65
C SER A 786 20.93 2.81 29.70
N PRO A 787 21.56 1.72 29.20
CA PRO A 787 22.57 1.84 28.15
C PRO A 787 21.98 2.43 26.86
N ASN A 788 22.83 3.08 26.07
CA ASN A 788 22.48 3.62 24.76
C ASN A 788 23.45 3.18 23.66
N TYR A 789 24.41 2.32 23.98
CA TYR A 789 25.37 1.74 23.05
C TYR A 789 25.60 0.27 23.39
N VAL A 790 25.77 -0.58 22.37
CA VAL A 790 26.08 -2.01 22.54
C VAL A 790 26.98 -2.50 21.43
N LYS A 791 27.87 -3.41 21.81
CA LYS A 791 28.66 -4.24 20.94
C LYS A 791 28.46 -5.72 21.30
N ILE A 792 28.16 -6.55 20.32
CA ILE A 792 28.01 -8.00 20.46
C ILE A 792 29.01 -8.67 19.55
N THR A 793 29.80 -9.56 20.13
CA THR A 793 30.82 -10.37 19.44
C THR A 793 30.58 -11.84 19.74
N ALA A 794 30.91 -12.75 18.83
CA ALA A 794 30.80 -14.19 19.06
C ALA A 794 32.08 -14.94 18.69
N SER A 795 32.41 -15.97 19.47
CA SER A 795 33.48 -16.92 19.15
C SER A 795 32.97 -17.95 18.16
N LEU A 796 33.56 -18.00 16.96
CA LEU A 796 33.14 -18.92 15.88
C LEU A 796 33.47 -20.39 16.16
N ASP A 797 34.34 -20.64 17.15
CA ASP A 797 34.69 -21.96 17.65
C ASP A 797 34.85 -21.91 19.18
N PRO A 798 34.11 -22.72 19.96
CA PRO A 798 34.26 -22.76 21.43
C PRO A 798 35.63 -23.29 21.89
N THR A 799 36.43 -23.87 21.00
CA THR A 799 37.80 -24.34 21.24
C THR A 799 38.88 -23.33 20.81
N MET A 800 38.53 -22.27 20.06
CA MET A 800 39.44 -21.19 19.63
C MET A 800 38.90 -19.80 20.01
N PRO A 801 38.98 -19.41 21.29
CA PRO A 801 38.36 -18.18 21.82
C PRO A 801 38.94 -16.84 21.30
N TRP A 802 39.98 -16.87 20.46
CA TRP A 802 40.61 -15.68 19.86
C TRP A 802 40.10 -15.35 18.44
N LEU A 803 39.20 -16.16 17.89
CA LEU A 803 38.55 -15.92 16.60
C LEU A 803 37.14 -15.35 16.84
N GLU A 804 37.08 -14.07 17.19
CA GLU A 804 35.84 -13.33 17.44
C GLU A 804 35.39 -12.53 16.22
N GLU A 805 34.08 -12.47 16.01
CA GLU A 805 33.46 -11.62 14.99
C GLU A 805 32.44 -10.69 15.62
N THR A 806 32.45 -9.41 15.24
CA THR A 806 31.42 -8.43 15.65
C THR A 806 30.13 -8.70 14.90
N LEU A 807 29.10 -9.10 15.64
CA LEU A 807 27.77 -9.38 15.10
C LEU A 807 26.83 -8.18 15.24
N TYR A 808 27.08 -7.26 16.16
CA TYR A 808 26.32 -6.02 16.28
C TYR A 808 27.18 -4.94 16.91
N GLU A 809 27.08 -3.70 16.43
CA GLU A 809 27.68 -2.53 17.06
C GLU A 809 26.85 -1.30 16.71
N GLY A 810 26.33 -0.59 17.72
CA GLY A 810 25.51 0.59 17.44
C GLY A 810 24.85 1.23 18.66
N TYR A 811 24.21 2.38 18.39
CA TYR A 811 23.46 3.17 19.37
C TYR A 811 21.98 2.78 19.40
N PHE A 812 21.34 2.99 20.55
CA PHE A 812 19.93 2.67 20.77
C PHE A 812 19.32 3.50 21.91
N ASP A 813 17.98 3.60 22.01
CA ASP A 813 17.30 4.51 22.95
C ASP A 813 16.26 3.78 23.82
N LEU A 814 16.76 3.21 24.92
CA LEU A 814 15.93 2.62 25.97
C LEU A 814 15.27 3.64 26.90
N GLU A 815 15.63 4.93 26.82
CA GLU A 815 14.83 5.93 27.49
C GLU A 815 13.45 5.93 26.83
N LYS A 816 13.34 6.06 25.51
CA LYS A 816 12.03 6.12 24.85
C LYS A 816 11.34 4.77 24.73
N GLN A 817 12.09 3.68 24.57
CA GLN A 817 11.54 2.35 24.33
C GLN A 817 11.78 1.42 25.53
N ALA A 818 10.72 0.74 25.99
CA ALA A 818 10.85 -0.23 27.09
C ALA A 818 11.72 -1.44 26.73
N LYS A 819 11.80 -1.76 25.43
CA LYS A 819 12.54 -2.88 24.88
C LYS A 819 13.11 -2.50 23.52
N GLN A 820 14.25 -3.08 23.15
CA GLN A 820 14.85 -2.91 21.83
C GLN A 820 15.41 -4.22 21.30
N LYS A 821 15.11 -4.53 20.02
CA LYS A 821 15.66 -5.68 19.30
C LYS A 821 16.98 -5.28 18.63
N LEU A 822 18.05 -6.01 18.91
CA LEU A 822 19.40 -5.84 18.34
C LEU A 822 19.64 -6.98 17.34
N TRP A 823 19.32 -6.73 16.07
CA TRP A 823 19.48 -7.70 14.99
C TRP A 823 20.94 -7.93 14.66
N LEU A 824 21.40 -9.17 14.79
CA LEU A 824 22.76 -9.55 14.44
C LEU A 824 22.97 -9.39 12.93
N SER A 825 24.19 -9.02 12.53
CA SER A 825 24.61 -8.88 11.13
C SER A 825 24.48 -10.19 10.34
N LYS A 826 24.46 -11.32 11.07
CA LYS A 826 24.10 -12.63 10.55
C LYS A 826 23.55 -13.53 11.67
N PRO A 827 22.70 -14.51 11.35
CA PRO A 827 22.27 -15.52 12.30
C PRO A 827 23.45 -16.37 12.79
N VAL A 828 23.44 -16.76 14.06
CA VAL A 828 24.53 -17.55 14.67
C VAL A 828 24.04 -18.64 15.59
N SER A 829 24.77 -19.76 15.66
CA SER A 829 24.37 -20.92 16.45
C SER A 829 24.22 -20.59 17.94
N SER A 830 23.19 -21.14 18.57
CA SER A 830 22.95 -21.11 20.01
C SER A 830 24.08 -21.73 20.83
N THR A 831 24.99 -22.47 20.19
CA THR A 831 26.16 -23.09 20.80
C THR A 831 27.36 -22.15 20.94
N PHE A 832 27.30 -20.95 20.35
CA PHE A 832 28.41 -19.98 20.42
C PHE A 832 28.45 -19.27 21.77
N LEU A 833 29.66 -18.85 22.16
CA LEU A 833 29.89 -17.95 23.30
C LEU A 833 29.88 -16.52 22.79
N PHE A 834 29.02 -15.68 23.38
CA PHE A 834 28.89 -14.27 23.03
C PHE A 834 29.59 -13.40 24.05
N SER A 835 30.37 -12.43 23.58
CA SER A 835 30.96 -11.36 24.38
C SER A 835 30.15 -10.08 24.09
N VAL A 836 29.53 -9.52 25.13
CA VAL A 836 28.62 -8.37 25.03
C VAL A 836 29.16 -7.21 25.86
N ILE A 837 29.25 -6.04 25.25
CA ILE A 837 29.61 -4.77 25.90
C ILE A 837 28.44 -3.82 25.74
N MET A 838 27.93 -3.27 26.83
CA MET A 838 26.90 -2.22 26.82
C MET A 838 27.37 -1.01 27.58
N GLU A 839 27.07 0.17 27.04
CA GLU A 839 27.56 1.44 27.58
C GLU A 839 26.50 2.55 27.51
N ARG A 840 26.67 3.55 28.38
CA ARG A 840 26.10 4.89 28.25
C ARG A 840 27.19 5.80 27.70
N ARG A 841 27.00 6.31 26.49
CA ARG A 841 27.89 7.24 25.77
C ARG A 841 27.17 8.54 25.44
N ASP A 842 27.94 9.61 25.25
CA ASP A 842 27.40 10.83 24.64
C ASP A 842 26.97 10.53 23.19
N TYR A 843 25.81 11.03 22.79
CA TYR A 843 25.28 10.86 21.44
C TYR A 843 24.30 12.00 21.09
N ASP A 844 24.43 12.52 19.87
CA ASP A 844 23.51 13.45 19.21
C ASP A 844 22.83 14.49 20.13
N GLY A 845 23.60 15.47 20.59
CA GLY A 845 23.09 16.58 21.42
C GLY A 845 22.73 16.23 22.87
N LYS A 846 22.85 14.96 23.29
CA LYS A 846 22.71 14.54 24.69
C LYS A 846 24.08 14.26 25.31
N THR A 847 24.53 15.15 26.17
CA THR A 847 25.68 14.92 27.05
C THR A 847 25.23 14.21 28.32
N LEU A 848 25.95 13.17 28.72
CA LEU A 848 25.71 12.46 29.97
C LEU A 848 25.94 13.41 31.15
N ASP A 849 25.04 13.38 32.13
CA ASP A 849 25.23 14.12 33.36
C ASP A 849 26.45 13.55 34.12
N PRO A 850 27.52 14.34 34.33
CA PRO A 850 28.74 13.87 34.98
C PRO A 850 28.51 13.44 36.44
N ASN A 851 27.39 13.85 37.05
CA ASN A 851 26.98 13.46 38.40
C ASN A 851 26.15 12.16 38.43
N LYS A 852 25.67 11.66 37.29
CA LYS A 852 24.86 10.44 37.17
C LYS A 852 25.67 9.29 36.58
N LYS A 853 26.49 8.67 37.44
CA LYS A 853 27.23 7.45 37.11
C LYS A 853 26.39 6.20 37.38
N GLY A 854 26.51 5.22 36.51
CA GLY A 854 25.86 3.93 36.67
C GLY A 854 25.17 3.43 35.40
N LEU A 855 24.77 2.17 35.45
CA LEU A 855 24.07 1.48 34.38
C LEU A 855 23.02 0.54 34.99
N SER A 856 21.81 0.55 34.41
CA SER A 856 20.72 -0.35 34.78
C SER A 856 20.14 -1.07 33.57
N LEU A 857 19.84 -2.36 33.73
CA LEU A 857 19.24 -3.19 32.68
C LEU A 857 18.35 -4.28 33.28
N ALA A 858 17.10 -4.37 32.83
CA ALA A 858 16.18 -5.41 33.31
C ALA A 858 16.36 -6.73 32.57
N GLY A 859 16.76 -6.72 31.31
CA GLY A 859 16.92 -7.97 30.55
C GLY A 859 17.81 -7.89 29.32
N PHE A 860 18.44 -9.03 29.02
CA PHE A 860 19.15 -9.29 27.78
C PHE A 860 18.88 -10.74 27.33
N LYS A 861 18.11 -10.91 26.26
CA LYS A 861 17.57 -12.21 25.85
C LYS A 861 17.96 -12.54 24.42
N ALA A 862 18.62 -13.68 24.20
CA ALA A 862 18.71 -14.24 22.86
C ALA A 862 17.30 -14.60 22.38
N LYS A 863 17.01 -14.25 21.13
CA LYS A 863 15.76 -14.61 20.48
C LYS A 863 16.09 -15.36 19.19
N PHE A 864 15.35 -16.42 18.98
CA PHE A 864 15.40 -17.20 17.76
C PHE A 864 14.49 -16.48 16.78
N GLY A 865 15.10 -15.73 15.88
CA GLY A 865 14.36 -15.24 14.73
C GLY A 865 14.14 -16.43 13.80
N VAL A 866 13.11 -16.30 12.99
CA VAL A 866 13.16 -16.84 11.65
C VAL A 866 13.36 -15.57 10.85
N ASN A 867 14.52 -15.35 10.22
CA ASN A 867 14.64 -14.29 9.23
C ASN A 867 13.85 -14.76 8.01
N PRO A 868 12.58 -14.32 7.84
CA PRO A 868 11.76 -14.79 6.75
C PRO A 868 12.42 -14.27 5.49
N THR A 869 12.56 -15.15 4.50
CA THR A 869 13.03 -14.79 3.17
C THR A 869 11.94 -14.94 2.14
N GLU A 870 10.89 -15.70 2.48
CA GLU A 870 9.75 -15.92 1.61
C GLU A 870 8.53 -16.36 2.44
N LEU A 871 7.35 -16.04 1.94
CA LEU A 871 6.07 -16.50 2.47
C LEU A 871 5.32 -17.20 1.35
N LEU A 872 4.75 -18.35 1.65
CA LEU A 872 3.92 -19.13 0.73
C LEU A 872 2.47 -19.12 1.26
N PRO A 873 1.61 -18.24 0.73
CA PRO A 873 0.17 -18.29 0.98
C PRO A 873 -0.42 -19.64 0.53
N SER A 874 -1.49 -20.12 1.16
CA SER A 874 -2.15 -21.37 0.73
C SER A 874 -2.69 -21.36 -0.70
N ASN A 875 -2.91 -20.19 -1.30
CA ASN A 875 -3.39 -20.05 -2.68
C ASN A 875 -2.29 -19.71 -3.70
N THR A 876 -1.01 -19.82 -3.33
CA THR A 876 0.11 -19.59 -4.25
C THR A 876 0.27 -20.74 -5.25
N ASP A 877 0.76 -20.44 -6.45
CA ASP A 877 1.07 -21.42 -7.49
C ASP A 877 2.30 -22.28 -7.16
N LYS A 878 3.11 -21.85 -6.18
CA LYS A 878 4.24 -22.62 -5.63
C LYS A 878 3.80 -23.81 -4.76
N ILE A 879 2.55 -23.84 -4.26
CA ILE A 879 2.00 -24.97 -3.51
C ILE A 879 1.09 -25.80 -4.44
N LYS A 880 1.37 -27.09 -4.52
CA LYS A 880 0.55 -28.06 -5.27
C LYS A 880 -0.12 -29.02 -4.31
N TYR A 881 -1.45 -29.01 -4.31
CA TYR A 881 -2.28 -29.88 -3.49
C TYR A 881 -2.61 -31.18 -4.22
N TYR A 882 -2.60 -32.29 -3.47
CA TYR A 882 -2.92 -33.63 -3.96
C TYR A 882 -3.91 -34.29 -3.01
N GLY A 883 -5.03 -34.77 -3.56
CA GLY A 883 -6.17 -35.28 -2.78
C GLY A 883 -7.30 -34.27 -2.67
N SER A 884 -8.10 -34.37 -1.62
CA SER A 884 -9.33 -33.60 -1.41
C SER A 884 -9.08 -32.35 -0.55
N TRP A 885 -8.28 -31.43 -1.08
CA TRP A 885 -8.05 -30.12 -0.45
C TRP A 885 -9.03 -29.07 -0.95
N ASP A 886 -9.61 -28.33 0.00
CA ASP A 886 -10.42 -27.15 -0.26
C ASP A 886 -9.63 -25.88 0.10
N LEU A 887 -9.61 -24.91 -0.82
CA LEU A 887 -9.17 -23.56 -0.51
C LEU A 887 -10.38 -22.75 -0.04
N VAL A 888 -10.42 -22.46 1.25
CA VAL A 888 -11.54 -21.79 1.93
C VAL A 888 -11.16 -20.37 2.29
N LYS A 889 -12.13 -19.45 2.21
CA LYS A 889 -11.97 -18.09 2.72
C LYS A 889 -11.97 -18.06 4.24
N ASN A 890 -11.46 -17.00 4.83
CA ASN A 890 -11.51 -16.82 6.27
C ASN A 890 -12.95 -16.78 6.81
N ASP A 891 -13.07 -17.22 8.04
CA ASP A 891 -14.25 -17.20 8.87
C ASP A 891 -13.80 -16.98 10.33
N ALA A 892 -14.54 -16.16 11.08
CA ALA A 892 -14.23 -15.81 12.45
C ALA A 892 -14.20 -17.02 13.41
N GLU A 893 -14.86 -18.12 13.07
CA GLU A 893 -14.99 -19.28 13.97
C GLU A 893 -14.05 -20.45 13.64
N ASN A 894 -13.82 -20.72 12.35
CA ASN A 894 -13.25 -22.01 11.93
C ASN A 894 -11.85 -21.93 11.32
N TYR A 895 -11.57 -20.91 10.51
CA TYR A 895 -10.33 -20.76 9.76
C TYR A 895 -10.03 -19.28 9.58
N HIS A 896 -8.85 -18.82 9.96
CA HIS A 896 -8.49 -17.42 9.84
C HIS A 896 -7.03 -17.35 9.43
N SER A 897 -6.74 -17.13 8.16
CA SER A 897 -5.41 -16.88 7.61
C SER A 897 -5.14 -15.39 7.55
N LEU A 898 -4.05 -14.94 8.16
CA LEU A 898 -3.62 -13.54 8.05
C LEU A 898 -3.14 -13.15 6.64
N VAL A 899 -3.06 -14.13 5.71
CA VAL A 899 -2.45 -13.98 4.39
C VAL A 899 -3.46 -14.38 3.31
N ASN A 900 -3.70 -13.48 2.35
CA ASN A 900 -4.58 -13.68 1.19
C ASN A 900 -6.01 -14.14 1.49
N ASP A 901 -6.45 -14.01 2.75
CA ASP A 901 -7.80 -14.37 3.20
C ASP A 901 -8.19 -15.82 2.84
N THR A 902 -7.20 -16.70 2.68
CA THR A 902 -7.40 -18.07 2.21
C THR A 902 -6.62 -19.05 3.07
N ALA A 903 -7.28 -20.12 3.50
CA ALA A 903 -6.68 -21.28 4.15
C ALA A 903 -6.91 -22.53 3.29
N ALA A 904 -6.00 -23.50 3.39
CA ALA A 904 -6.19 -24.83 2.82
C ALA A 904 -6.68 -25.79 3.90
N LYS A 905 -7.75 -26.52 3.61
CA LYS A 905 -8.36 -27.50 4.51
C LYS A 905 -8.44 -28.87 3.87
N THR A 906 -8.23 -29.91 4.66
CA THR A 906 -8.61 -31.29 4.33
C THR A 906 -9.11 -32.00 5.60
N THR A 907 -9.96 -33.01 5.42
CA THR A 907 -10.37 -33.96 6.47
C THR A 907 -9.97 -35.40 6.12
N THR A 908 -9.27 -35.59 5.00
CA THR A 908 -8.96 -36.92 4.45
C THR A 908 -7.54 -37.34 4.84
N GLN A 909 -7.41 -38.55 5.37
CA GLN A 909 -6.11 -39.14 5.68
C GLN A 909 -5.30 -39.39 4.39
N GLY A 910 -4.00 -39.07 4.43
CA GLY A 910 -3.09 -39.34 3.31
C GLY A 910 -3.07 -38.26 2.23
N ASP A 911 -4.00 -37.31 2.28
CA ASP A 911 -3.92 -36.08 1.50
C ASP A 911 -2.59 -35.37 1.80
N TYR A 912 -2.01 -34.76 0.77
CA TYR A 912 -0.73 -34.08 0.90
C TYR A 912 -0.62 -32.86 0.01
N PHE A 913 0.30 -31.97 0.33
CA PHE A 913 0.73 -30.91 -0.57
C PHE A 913 2.25 -30.91 -0.69
N GLU A 914 2.74 -30.35 -1.79
CA GLU A 914 4.16 -30.10 -2.04
C GLU A 914 4.40 -28.63 -2.32
N ALA A 915 5.52 -28.09 -1.85
CA ALA A 915 5.94 -26.73 -2.16
C ALA A 915 7.44 -26.67 -2.44
N GLU A 916 7.84 -25.83 -3.40
CA GLU A 916 9.23 -25.48 -3.64
C GLU A 916 9.60 -24.24 -2.82
N PHE A 917 10.80 -24.23 -2.23
CA PHE A 917 11.29 -23.11 -1.44
C PHE A 917 12.80 -22.93 -1.59
N GLU A 918 13.30 -21.71 -1.42
CA GLU A 918 14.74 -21.42 -1.38
C GLU A 918 15.15 -20.98 0.03
N GLY A 919 15.75 -21.90 0.78
CA GLY A 919 16.14 -21.68 2.17
C GLY A 919 16.42 -22.99 2.89
N ASN A 920 16.74 -22.91 4.18
CA ASN A 920 17.05 -24.06 5.03
C ASN A 920 16.19 -24.11 6.30
N ALA A 921 15.15 -23.29 6.41
CA ALA A 921 14.22 -23.35 7.53
C ALA A 921 12.79 -22.99 7.12
N ILE A 922 11.82 -23.55 7.84
CA ILE A 922 10.40 -23.30 7.61
C ILE A 922 9.62 -23.15 8.92
N THR A 923 8.50 -22.42 8.83
CA THR A 923 7.45 -22.36 9.84
C THR A 923 6.09 -22.56 9.15
N ILE A 924 5.26 -23.46 9.65
CA ILE A 924 3.92 -23.75 9.12
C ILE A 924 2.89 -23.21 10.12
N LEU A 925 1.97 -22.38 9.65
CA LEU A 925 0.92 -21.77 10.46
C LEU A 925 -0.46 -22.27 10.04
N GLY A 926 -1.36 -22.39 11.01
CA GLY A 926 -2.70 -22.90 10.78
C GLY A 926 -3.55 -22.95 12.04
N LYS A 927 -4.53 -23.86 12.08
CA LYS A 927 -5.42 -24.04 13.23
C LYS A 927 -4.86 -25.07 14.20
N LYS A 928 -4.80 -24.73 15.49
CA LYS A 928 -4.71 -25.73 16.57
C LYS A 928 -6.05 -25.85 17.28
N ALA A 929 -6.64 -27.03 17.32
CA ALA A 929 -7.91 -27.27 18.01
C ALA A 929 -8.00 -28.69 18.57
N GLU A 930 -8.93 -28.91 19.49
CA GLU A 930 -9.32 -30.26 19.89
C GLU A 930 -9.80 -31.05 18.66
N GLY A 931 -9.28 -32.26 18.47
CA GLY A 931 -9.67 -33.11 17.34
C GLY A 931 -9.04 -32.76 15.99
N SER A 932 -8.01 -31.89 15.94
CA SER A 932 -7.24 -31.65 14.70
C SER A 932 -6.34 -32.84 14.33
N SER A 933 -6.13 -33.08 13.03
CA SER A 933 -5.18 -34.12 12.56
C SER A 933 -3.73 -33.70 12.77
N SER A 934 -2.87 -34.65 13.15
CA SER A 934 -1.42 -34.51 13.01
C SER A 934 -0.96 -34.68 11.55
N PHE A 935 0.30 -34.37 11.24
CA PHE A 935 0.87 -34.57 9.91
C PHE A 935 2.36 -34.96 9.93
N LYS A 936 2.82 -35.53 8.81
CA LYS A 936 4.23 -35.82 8.51
C LYS A 936 4.86 -34.68 7.71
N VAL A 937 6.15 -34.47 7.92
CA VAL A 937 6.97 -33.50 7.17
C VAL A 937 8.10 -34.22 6.47
N TYR A 938 8.21 -34.01 5.16
CA TYR A 938 9.33 -34.46 4.34
C TYR A 938 10.03 -33.25 3.71
N VAL A 939 11.35 -33.31 3.64
CA VAL A 939 12.17 -32.33 2.89
C VAL A 939 13.08 -33.12 1.95
N ASP A 940 13.04 -32.76 0.66
CA ASP A 940 13.75 -33.46 -0.43
C ASP A 940 13.54 -34.99 -0.39
N GLY A 941 12.30 -35.41 -0.09
CA GLY A 941 11.89 -36.82 -0.01
C GLY A 941 12.27 -37.54 1.29
N LYS A 942 13.05 -36.92 2.18
CA LYS A 942 13.44 -37.50 3.47
C LYS A 942 12.43 -37.12 4.56
N LEU A 943 11.95 -38.10 5.33
CA LEU A 943 11.08 -37.86 6.48
C LEU A 943 11.84 -37.12 7.59
N ILE A 944 11.35 -35.94 7.97
CA ILE A 944 11.93 -35.09 9.02
C ILE A 944 11.11 -35.12 10.31
N GLU A 945 9.78 -35.18 10.19
CA GLU A 945 8.85 -35.28 11.31
C GLU A 945 7.72 -36.26 10.98
N ALA A 946 7.41 -37.15 11.93
CA ALA A 946 6.38 -38.18 11.75
C ALA A 946 5.01 -37.75 12.29
N ASN A 947 4.97 -36.90 13.32
CA ASN A 947 3.75 -36.50 14.01
C ASN A 947 3.84 -35.04 14.51
N ALA A 948 3.70 -34.07 13.62
CA ALA A 948 3.61 -32.66 14.00
C ALA A 948 2.28 -32.42 14.74
N ASN A 949 2.34 -31.91 15.99
CA ASN A 949 1.17 -31.79 16.85
C ASN A 949 0.37 -30.50 16.57
N THR A 950 -0.91 -30.67 16.28
CA THR A 950 -1.88 -29.61 15.98
C THR A 950 -3.00 -29.50 17.02
N THR A 951 -2.96 -30.25 18.12
CA THR A 951 -4.03 -30.23 19.12
C THR A 951 -3.81 -29.13 20.19
N LYS A 952 -4.85 -28.35 20.51
CA LYS A 952 -4.86 -27.35 21.61
C LYS A 952 -6.28 -27.08 22.12
N VAL A 953 -6.42 -26.80 23.42
CA VAL A 953 -7.67 -26.33 24.06
C VAL A 953 -7.37 -25.07 24.91
N PRO A 954 -8.07 -23.94 24.72
CA PRO A 954 -9.04 -23.68 23.64
C PRO A 954 -8.36 -23.63 22.25
N ALA A 955 -9.17 -23.75 21.20
CA ALA A 955 -8.70 -23.63 19.83
C ALA A 955 -8.02 -22.27 19.58
N SER A 956 -7.01 -22.28 18.72
CA SER A 956 -6.20 -21.12 18.37
C SER A 956 -6.03 -21.08 16.86
N LEU A 957 -6.47 -19.98 16.25
CA LEU A 957 -6.33 -19.71 14.82
C LEU A 957 -4.99 -18.99 14.57
N ASN A 958 -4.30 -19.27 13.46
CA ASN A 958 -2.92 -18.80 13.16
C ASN A 958 -1.85 -19.26 14.17
N ALA A 959 -1.98 -20.46 14.71
CA ALA A 959 -0.96 -21.05 15.56
C ALA A 959 0.17 -21.67 14.75
N ILE A 960 1.39 -21.66 15.29
CA ILE A 960 2.52 -22.43 14.75
C ILE A 960 2.20 -23.92 14.89
N LEU A 961 2.03 -24.59 13.76
CA LEU A 961 1.80 -26.04 13.66
C LEU A 961 3.12 -26.80 13.67
N TYR A 962 4.12 -26.28 12.95
CA TYR A 962 5.45 -26.89 12.83
C TYR A 962 6.51 -25.83 12.54
N GLN A 963 7.72 -26.00 13.06
CA GLN A 963 8.86 -25.14 12.75
C GLN A 963 10.16 -25.94 12.88
N SER A 964 11.06 -25.84 11.90
CA SER A 964 12.39 -26.46 11.95
C SER A 964 13.35 -25.77 10.98
N SER A 965 14.63 -25.78 11.32
CA SER A 965 15.73 -25.66 10.36
C SER A 965 16.19 -27.05 9.90
N PHE A 966 16.88 -27.08 8.77
CA PHE A 966 17.36 -28.28 8.09
C PHE A 966 18.83 -28.12 7.76
N ASP A 967 19.56 -29.23 7.78
CA ASP A 967 20.97 -29.28 7.35
C ASP A 967 21.02 -29.47 5.83
N ILE A 968 20.67 -28.39 5.09
CA ILE A 968 20.61 -28.30 3.63
C ILE A 968 21.13 -26.94 3.16
N ASP A 969 21.46 -26.79 1.87
CA ASP A 969 22.01 -25.56 1.31
C ASP A 969 20.96 -24.43 1.23
N LYS A 970 21.12 -23.42 2.08
CA LYS A 970 20.19 -22.27 2.15
C LYS A 970 20.07 -21.43 0.88
N ASN A 971 20.95 -21.60 -0.10
CA ASN A 971 20.90 -20.88 -1.38
C ASN A 971 20.39 -21.76 -2.54
N ALA A 972 20.08 -23.02 -2.28
CA ALA A 972 19.52 -23.93 -3.26
C ALA A 972 17.99 -24.01 -3.15
N LYS A 973 17.36 -24.47 -4.23
CA LYS A 973 15.93 -24.79 -4.24
C LYS A 973 15.71 -26.18 -3.64
N HIS A 974 14.74 -26.27 -2.75
CA HIS A 974 14.35 -27.48 -2.03
C HIS A 974 12.85 -27.73 -2.17
N LYS A 975 12.41 -28.94 -1.85
CA LYS A 975 10.99 -29.31 -1.84
C LYS A 975 10.56 -29.78 -0.46
N ILE A 976 9.47 -29.21 0.06
CA ILE A 976 8.75 -29.71 1.22
C ILE A 976 7.52 -30.50 0.79
N LYS A 977 7.21 -31.59 1.52
CA LYS A 977 5.96 -32.33 1.41
C LYS A 977 5.33 -32.55 2.78
N ILE A 978 4.04 -32.23 2.92
CA ILE A 978 3.26 -32.41 4.15
C ILE A 978 2.15 -33.42 3.90
N VAL A 979 2.02 -34.42 4.77
CA VAL A 979 1.04 -35.52 4.60
C VAL A 979 0.18 -35.67 5.85
N THR A 980 -1.14 -35.61 5.70
CA THR A 980 -2.12 -35.74 6.80
C THR A 980 -2.14 -37.17 7.36
N ASN A 981 -2.05 -37.32 8.69
CA ASN A 981 -1.96 -38.63 9.33
C ASN A 981 -3.31 -39.29 9.64
N GLU A 982 -4.36 -38.50 9.90
CA GLU A 982 -5.64 -38.98 10.46
C GLU A 982 -6.82 -38.43 9.64
N PRO A 983 -7.99 -39.12 9.59
CA PRO A 983 -9.20 -38.62 8.95
C PRO A 983 -9.90 -37.57 9.83
N LYS A 984 -9.17 -36.51 10.16
CA LYS A 984 -9.59 -35.38 10.99
C LYS A 984 -9.19 -34.09 10.28
N GLU A 985 -9.80 -32.98 10.68
CA GLU A 985 -9.53 -31.69 10.05
C GLU A 985 -8.08 -31.25 10.25
N LEU A 986 -7.41 -30.90 9.15
CA LEU A 986 -6.16 -30.16 9.11
C LEU A 986 -6.39 -28.86 8.34
N VAL A 987 -6.00 -27.74 8.95
CA VAL A 987 -6.12 -26.40 8.35
C VAL A 987 -4.75 -25.76 8.33
N ILE A 988 -4.29 -25.43 7.13
CA ILE A 988 -3.04 -24.71 6.88
C ILE A 988 -3.39 -23.31 6.40
N ASN A 989 -2.81 -22.29 7.02
CA ASN A 989 -3.03 -20.90 6.63
C ASN A 989 -1.94 -20.46 5.63
N TYR A 990 -0.68 -20.61 6.01
CA TYR A 990 0.48 -20.23 5.18
C TYR A 990 1.77 -20.87 5.71
N ILE A 991 2.82 -20.83 4.89
CA ILE A 991 4.17 -21.31 5.22
C ILE A 991 5.15 -20.14 5.14
N VAL A 992 6.04 -20.02 6.12
CA VAL A 992 7.14 -19.07 6.12
C VAL A 992 8.42 -19.83 5.85
N VAL A 993 9.22 -19.34 4.91
CA VAL A 993 10.54 -19.87 4.56
C VAL A 993 11.60 -18.91 5.07
N SER A 994 12.70 -19.44 5.58
CA SER A 994 13.80 -18.66 6.12
C SER A 994 15.16 -19.18 5.66
N LYS A 995 16.11 -18.25 5.56
CA LYS A 995 17.54 -18.54 5.41
C LYS A 995 18.23 -18.27 6.73
N VAL A 996 18.79 -19.33 7.29
CA VAL A 996 19.42 -19.37 8.61
C VAL A 996 20.92 -19.62 8.44
#